data_AF-D9Y002-F1
#
_entry.id   AF-D9Y002-F1
#
_cell.length_a   1.000
_cell.length_b   1.000
_cell.length_c   1.000
_cell.angle_alpha   90.00
_cell.angle_beta   90.00
_cell.angle_gamma   90.00
#
_symmetry.space_group_name_H-M   'P 1'
#
loop_
_entity.id
_entity.type
_entity.pdbx_description
1 polymer ?
#
loop_
_entity_poly.entity_id
_entity_poly.type
_entity_poly.pdbx_seq_one_letter_code
_entity_poly.pdbx_strand_id
1 'polypeptide(L)'
;MSAGLIPSGSTPSGSTPARLTPAEFASVAARLMTQVPDGVEQPVSAGDRARAQVARMLQDPAVAARLLKGGSRVLVVPRGEALTSLDAFRFLRGAVTGDGRPWDDVRGVGTRTAAVTEENLLGERTTVGTGKSAYPDGYSTTLHEFAHTIHLHALDPVDRQRITNAFRTTTRAGEAGNWPDGPLYGYDADGRRSAPNYSSSNELEFFAQLSNVYLMANGGDDPYTGLPRNNAGPEWVRTRQPALYPLLRRLYGEGPRPRPRPRHPRSVEPARPRGSRPADVNPVEATDTENEALARARALWDVAEGNPGDGSDSSVAVRALWDGTTGTHTPQPHTPAPLPLPLPLPSPEPAARSAAAPPPTDSAARQRLQELWALVDATFGSQPLSQELRNGLFNSLRVIEAARARHPHLGRGPLDLAGITRTLLHLAPDAPVDAALHYDALTLASSAHRRGRAGSLDAIAAYGLTRQGYPQQTALGGDDGAPYGRNWAGRPGIRLHMDVVADPQGVRPSPWGPDAYAVVAERDAGGRVLADGKPVSDEEFAELVLHDPGRRPDVPVVVLIAEEDGRNEALVRAIADRTRARAWFTYGDLRLETAPTGRRVPFLTAPPPGSDPAGTWVPADPDLVPDDPEATVRASNGTLFPDSDIHSYPLVTVDGQALTGRAFLDAHDMALREEALRVVSAIQHYVNVMEGLPGVYAGRQSGLLPLPRGLDGSYIAVGHGDSGRTTLPRRSTRANQAVHPRQLGRVLARRRSMRTLPPEAPVWLLLCELSMTRADQDLLAHPSSAQYVANETRRTVFTVDRQISPSEAEGGLPPHLVVYDDPDNPVGHVEEFRPEPGTAALDALADLGGLPGDLPGRTERALHWVRALRQTHGVHIDSDPDREAEFHELIEGFGALERLRFQEAGNTDPGLLTWGGLRHMVGQYAARQGWDRSLTAGSLAHLLHAARTGRLRPSDAAGPTAAAAPPVSTVTLAPADGVSRQAGPGGLPGTGPGPDDEAGGVAVQDDDGPSPASPAFPSRARVAFEYRHRDVTDPDQRRQLADLAQQIVVSGLRDLRAGLRLPTITVTGYSNGPRFVLSGDAVEHAATVGRQRAEAVRDLLLDEIRRQLELNEQAVRDVAEVRGGTVRAEDFTVTAESGGRDIGTVGPVDGATGRA
;
A
#
# COMPACT_ATOMS: atom_id res chain seq x y z
N MET A 1 77.17 35.52 -35.27
CA MET A 1 78.24 34.89 -34.46
C MET A 1 77.95 33.39 -34.52
N SER A 2 78.68 32.56 -35.26
CA SER A 2 80.10 32.15 -35.08
C SER A 2 80.28 31.32 -33.80
N ALA A 3 80.79 30.08 -33.75
CA ALA A 3 81.13 29.04 -34.77
C ALA A 3 81.23 27.66 -34.04
N GLY A 4 81.33 26.46 -34.65
CA GLY A 4 81.31 26.03 -36.06
C GLY A 4 82.44 25.03 -36.41
N LEU A 5 82.20 23.70 -36.38
CA LEU A 5 83.19 22.63 -36.69
C LEU A 5 82.56 21.35 -37.30
N ILE A 6 83.28 20.71 -38.22
CA ILE A 6 82.96 19.51 -39.05
C ILE A 6 84.35 18.84 -39.30
N PRO A 7 84.59 17.50 -39.31
CA PRO A 7 83.86 16.42 -39.99
C PRO A 7 83.70 15.14 -39.09
N SER A 8 83.56 13.86 -39.51
CA SER A 8 83.58 13.13 -40.81
C SER A 8 82.88 11.75 -40.64
N GLY A 9 82.36 11.14 -41.72
CA GLY A 9 81.90 9.72 -41.66
C GLY A 9 81.05 9.20 -42.84
N SER A 10 81.70 8.92 -43.99
CA SER A 10 81.28 8.01 -45.08
C SER A 10 79.80 7.57 -45.21
N THR A 11 79.10 8.08 -46.23
CA THR A 11 77.79 7.58 -46.71
C THR A 11 77.92 6.41 -47.70
N PRO A 12 77.08 5.36 -47.60
CA PRO A 12 76.69 4.53 -48.72
C PRO A 12 75.39 5.04 -49.39
N SER A 13 75.30 4.86 -50.70
CA SER A 13 74.28 5.37 -51.62
C SER A 13 72.81 5.12 -51.25
N GLY A 14 71.94 6.08 -51.58
CA GLY A 14 70.66 5.76 -52.23
C GLY A 14 69.41 5.60 -51.36
N SER A 15 68.95 6.66 -50.70
CA SER A 15 67.53 6.79 -50.34
C SER A 15 66.97 8.18 -50.67
N THR A 16 65.92 8.20 -51.48
CA THR A 16 65.09 9.39 -51.69
C THR A 16 64.45 9.77 -50.35
N PRO A 17 64.42 11.05 -49.92
CA PRO A 17 63.72 11.42 -48.70
C PRO A 17 62.26 10.99 -48.80
N ALA A 18 61.82 10.14 -47.86
CA ALA A 18 60.49 9.54 -47.90
C ALA A 18 59.42 10.64 -47.88
N ARG A 19 58.65 10.74 -48.98
CA ARG A 19 57.49 11.62 -49.03
C ARG A 19 56.42 11.04 -48.12
N LEU A 20 56.12 11.73 -47.02
CA LEU A 20 55.01 11.39 -46.13
C LEU A 20 53.74 11.14 -46.94
N THR A 21 53.03 10.06 -46.62
CA THR A 21 51.68 9.82 -47.14
C THR A 21 50.73 10.92 -46.64
N PRO A 22 49.56 11.12 -47.29
CA PRO A 22 48.59 12.12 -46.84
C PRO A 22 48.19 11.98 -45.37
N ALA A 23 48.02 10.75 -44.88
CA ALA A 23 47.67 10.46 -43.49
C ALA A 23 48.80 10.79 -42.50
N GLU A 24 50.06 10.49 -42.83
CA GLU A 24 51.22 10.86 -42.02
C GLU A 24 51.40 12.38 -41.98
N PHE A 25 51.26 13.06 -43.13
CA PHE A 25 51.32 14.51 -43.21
C PHE A 25 50.19 15.17 -42.42
N ALA A 26 48.97 14.62 -42.47
CA ALA A 26 47.84 15.08 -41.66
C ALA A 26 48.11 14.95 -40.14
N SER A 27 48.71 13.84 -39.71
CA SER A 27 49.12 13.61 -38.31
C SER A 27 50.20 14.59 -37.84
N VAL A 28 51.22 14.83 -38.66
CA VAL A 28 52.27 15.83 -38.40
C VAL A 28 51.68 17.25 -38.38
N ALA A 29 50.79 17.58 -39.31
CA ALA A 29 50.12 18.88 -39.35
C ALA A 29 49.27 19.12 -38.09
N ALA A 30 48.46 18.14 -37.69
CA ALA A 30 47.67 18.22 -36.46
C ALA A 30 48.54 18.43 -35.20
N ARG A 31 49.67 17.71 -35.10
CA ARG A 31 50.65 17.88 -34.00
C ARG A 31 51.29 19.26 -33.97
N LEU A 32 51.54 19.88 -35.13
CA LEU A 32 52.11 21.23 -35.24
C LEU A 32 51.07 22.36 -35.09
N MET A 33 49.78 22.05 -35.24
CA MET A 33 48.68 23.01 -35.10
C MET A 33 48.05 23.00 -33.71
N THR A 34 48.00 21.84 -33.04
CA THR A 34 47.32 21.67 -31.74
C THR A 34 48.19 22.13 -30.57
N GLN A 35 47.74 23.18 -29.89
CA GLN A 35 48.28 23.73 -28.67
C GLN A 35 47.38 23.34 -27.49
N VAL A 36 48.00 22.98 -26.37
CA VAL A 36 47.34 22.72 -25.09
C VAL A 36 47.95 23.71 -24.10
N PRO A 37 47.19 24.70 -23.58
CA PRO A 37 47.71 25.66 -22.62
C PRO A 37 47.80 25.05 -21.21
N ASP A 38 48.56 25.70 -20.34
CA ASP A 38 48.46 25.47 -18.90
C ASP A 38 47.03 25.77 -18.43
N GLY A 39 46.51 24.99 -17.48
CA GLY A 39 45.11 25.08 -17.01
C GLY A 39 44.17 24.01 -17.56
N VAL A 40 44.51 23.34 -18.66
CA VAL A 40 43.79 22.13 -19.11
C VAL A 40 44.02 21.00 -18.09
N GLU A 41 42.96 20.37 -17.59
CA GLU A 41 43.03 19.41 -16.48
C GLU A 41 43.56 18.02 -16.90
N GLN A 42 43.23 17.59 -18.13
CA GLN A 42 43.70 16.34 -18.73
C GLN A 42 44.52 16.62 -20.01
N PRO A 43 45.68 17.30 -19.92
CA PRO A 43 46.36 17.90 -21.07
C PRO A 43 46.90 16.87 -22.08
N VAL A 44 47.23 15.65 -21.62
CA VAL A 44 47.63 14.53 -22.49
C VAL A 44 46.41 14.00 -23.24
N SER A 45 45.36 13.61 -22.52
CA SER A 45 44.11 13.06 -23.08
C SER A 45 43.47 14.03 -24.07
N ALA A 46 43.23 15.28 -23.65
CA ALA A 46 42.63 16.32 -24.49
C ALA A 46 43.53 16.66 -25.69
N GLY A 47 44.86 16.74 -25.48
CA GLY A 47 45.82 17.03 -26.54
C GLY A 47 45.85 15.97 -27.63
N ASP A 48 45.96 14.69 -27.27
CA ASP A 48 45.98 13.59 -28.26
C ASP A 48 44.62 13.35 -28.90
N ARG A 49 43.53 13.55 -28.14
CA ARG A 49 42.17 13.56 -28.66
C ARG A 49 42.00 14.64 -29.74
N ALA A 50 42.37 15.89 -29.44
CA ALA A 50 42.32 17.01 -30.38
C ALA A 50 43.17 16.74 -31.63
N ARG A 51 44.42 16.28 -31.47
CA ARG A 51 45.30 15.91 -32.59
C ARG A 51 44.65 14.83 -33.48
N ALA A 52 44.00 13.82 -32.90
CA ALA A 52 43.32 12.77 -33.65
C ALA A 52 42.05 13.27 -34.38
N GLN A 53 41.30 14.20 -33.77
CA GLN A 53 40.15 14.85 -34.43
C GLN A 53 40.62 15.66 -35.64
N VAL A 54 41.61 16.55 -35.43
CA VAL A 54 42.18 17.44 -36.44
C VAL A 54 42.84 16.66 -37.59
N ALA A 55 43.59 15.59 -37.30
CA ALA A 55 44.25 14.78 -38.33
C ALA A 55 43.25 14.11 -39.29
N ARG A 56 42.05 13.72 -38.81
CA ARG A 56 40.98 13.21 -39.69
C ARG A 56 40.47 14.25 -40.68
N MET A 57 40.61 15.55 -40.36
CA MET A 57 40.15 16.65 -41.21
C MET A 57 41.20 17.18 -42.20
N LEU A 58 42.42 16.62 -42.19
CA LEU A 58 43.59 17.13 -42.92
C LEU A 58 44.12 16.15 -43.98
N GLN A 59 43.30 15.23 -44.49
CA GLN A 59 43.72 14.21 -45.47
C GLN A 59 44.03 14.79 -46.87
N ASP A 60 43.62 16.02 -47.17
CA ASP A 60 44.08 16.80 -48.33
C ASP A 60 45.41 17.52 -47.99
N PRO A 61 46.57 17.12 -48.54
CA PRO A 61 47.86 17.71 -48.19
C PRO A 61 48.01 19.17 -48.64
N ALA A 62 47.28 19.61 -49.67
CA ALA A 62 47.32 21.00 -50.14
C ALA A 62 46.48 21.93 -49.25
N VAL A 63 45.44 21.40 -48.61
CA VAL A 63 44.67 22.09 -47.55
C VAL A 63 45.48 22.14 -46.25
N ALA A 64 46.04 21.01 -45.81
CA ALA A 64 46.88 20.95 -44.61
C ALA A 64 48.13 21.85 -44.72
N ALA A 65 48.81 21.86 -45.88
CA ALA A 65 49.94 22.76 -46.13
C ALA A 65 49.54 24.24 -46.20
N ARG A 66 48.32 24.58 -46.65
CA ARG A 66 47.81 25.95 -46.63
C ARG A 66 47.56 26.43 -45.19
N LEU A 67 46.94 25.61 -44.35
CA LEU A 67 46.70 25.93 -42.93
C LEU A 67 47.99 26.14 -42.15
N LEU A 68 48.96 25.24 -42.28
CA LEU A 68 50.27 25.35 -41.64
C LEU A 68 51.00 26.63 -42.04
N LYS A 69 51.08 26.92 -43.35
CA LYS A 69 51.74 28.13 -43.89
C LYS A 69 50.98 29.42 -43.59
N GLY A 70 49.66 29.36 -43.50
CA GLY A 70 48.79 30.46 -43.11
C GLY A 70 48.82 30.79 -41.61
N GLY A 71 49.58 30.02 -40.81
CA GLY A 71 49.70 30.22 -39.36
C GLY A 71 48.48 29.73 -38.57
N SER A 72 47.63 28.86 -39.14
CA SER A 72 46.44 28.38 -38.45
C SER A 72 46.78 27.46 -37.27
N ARG A 73 45.96 27.50 -36.22
CA ARG A 73 46.18 26.77 -34.97
C ARG A 73 44.88 26.16 -34.45
N VAL A 74 45.02 25.27 -33.48
CA VAL A 74 43.93 24.66 -32.71
C VAL A 74 44.33 24.77 -31.26
N LEU A 75 43.54 25.46 -30.43
CA LEU A 75 43.84 25.67 -29.02
C LEU A 75 42.80 24.93 -28.17
N VAL A 76 43.28 24.03 -27.30
CA VAL A 76 42.41 23.38 -26.31
C VAL A 76 41.98 24.41 -25.27
N VAL A 77 40.68 24.57 -25.05
CA VAL A 77 40.13 25.43 -23.99
C VAL A 77 39.92 24.57 -22.73
N PRO A 78 40.45 24.96 -21.56
CA PRO A 78 40.17 24.28 -20.30
C PRO A 78 38.67 24.17 -20.02
N ARG A 79 38.23 23.06 -19.41
CA ARG A 79 36.81 22.91 -19.03
C ARG A 79 36.37 23.90 -17.93
N GLY A 80 37.31 24.40 -17.14
CA GLY A 80 37.09 25.37 -16.06
C GLY A 80 37.15 26.85 -16.47
N GLU A 81 37.60 27.20 -17.68
CA GLU A 81 37.83 28.59 -18.09
C GLU A 81 36.96 29.04 -19.26
N ALA A 82 36.50 30.29 -19.24
CA ALA A 82 35.85 30.94 -20.38
C ALA A 82 36.80 31.03 -21.58
N LEU A 83 36.29 30.84 -22.80
CA LEU A 83 37.05 30.93 -24.06
C LEU A 83 37.92 32.20 -24.13
N THR A 84 37.34 33.31 -23.68
CA THR A 84 37.88 34.67 -23.69
C THR A 84 38.90 34.96 -22.59
N SER A 85 39.24 33.98 -21.73
CA SER A 85 40.39 34.05 -20.81
C SER A 85 41.70 34.05 -21.61
N LEU A 86 41.76 33.19 -22.62
CA LEU A 86 42.93 32.84 -23.42
C LEU A 86 43.32 33.96 -24.40
N ASP A 87 44.61 34.26 -24.51
CA ASP A 87 45.11 35.37 -25.35
C ASP A 87 44.69 35.30 -26.82
N ALA A 88 44.54 34.09 -27.37
CA ALA A 88 44.08 33.86 -28.73
C ALA A 88 42.64 34.37 -29.00
N PHE A 89 41.82 34.51 -27.95
CA PHE A 89 40.39 34.85 -28.04
C PHE A 89 39.98 36.02 -27.13
N ARG A 90 40.93 36.59 -26.36
CA ARG A 90 40.74 37.74 -25.45
C ARG A 90 40.02 38.94 -26.11
N PHE A 91 40.14 39.09 -27.43
CA PHE A 91 39.48 40.15 -28.22
C PHE A 91 37.95 39.99 -28.34
N LEU A 92 37.38 38.83 -27.97
CA LEU A 92 35.94 38.56 -27.98
C LEU A 92 35.27 38.84 -26.62
N ARG A 93 36.04 39.13 -25.56
CA ARG A 93 35.52 39.33 -24.19
C ARG A 93 34.49 40.45 -24.13
N GLY A 94 33.32 40.18 -23.54
CA GLY A 94 32.22 41.13 -23.41
C GLY A 94 31.51 41.50 -24.72
N ALA A 95 31.84 40.83 -25.83
CA ALA A 95 31.07 40.93 -27.08
C ALA A 95 30.02 39.81 -27.16
N VAL A 96 29.07 39.94 -28.10
CA VAL A 96 28.07 38.92 -28.40
C VAL A 96 28.27 38.29 -29.78
N THR A 97 27.77 37.08 -29.96
CA THR A 97 27.67 36.38 -31.25
C THR A 97 26.58 37.00 -32.14
N GLY A 98 26.53 36.60 -33.42
CA GLY A 98 25.48 37.03 -34.36
C GLY A 98 24.07 36.55 -33.99
N ASP A 99 23.95 35.52 -33.16
CA ASP A 99 22.72 35.01 -32.55
C ASP A 99 22.50 35.48 -31.09
N GLY A 100 23.29 36.47 -30.62
CA GLY A 100 23.05 37.21 -29.38
C GLY A 100 23.58 36.58 -28.08
N ARG A 101 24.36 35.49 -28.15
CA ARG A 101 24.99 34.85 -26.96
C ARG A 101 26.27 35.60 -26.56
N PRO A 102 26.60 35.76 -25.26
CA PRO A 102 27.88 36.32 -24.84
C PRO A 102 29.04 35.40 -25.25
N TRP A 103 30.10 35.94 -25.87
CA TRP A 103 31.26 35.12 -26.29
C TRP A 103 32.00 34.48 -25.11
N ASP A 104 31.87 35.05 -23.91
CA ASP A 104 32.45 34.51 -22.68
C ASP A 104 31.84 33.13 -22.30
N ASP A 105 30.58 32.88 -22.68
CA ASP A 105 29.86 31.62 -22.45
C ASP A 105 29.95 30.63 -23.63
N VAL A 106 30.58 31.02 -24.74
CA VAL A 106 30.61 30.21 -25.97
C VAL A 106 31.74 29.16 -25.93
N ARG A 107 31.39 27.89 -26.10
CA ARG A 107 32.29 26.72 -26.03
C ARG A 107 32.78 26.25 -27.42
N GLY A 108 33.19 27.18 -28.26
CA GLY A 108 33.75 26.91 -29.60
C GLY A 108 33.90 28.17 -30.45
N VAL A 109 34.98 28.28 -31.24
CA VAL A 109 35.07 29.29 -32.30
C VAL A 109 36.07 28.90 -33.39
N GLY A 110 35.64 28.94 -34.66
CA GLY A 110 36.44 28.62 -35.83
C GLY A 110 37.06 29.84 -36.51
N THR A 111 38.07 30.45 -35.90
CA THR A 111 38.84 31.56 -36.51
C THR A 111 40.07 31.04 -37.28
N ARG A 112 41.14 31.84 -37.39
CA ARG A 112 42.48 31.32 -37.76
C ARG A 112 43.04 30.38 -36.69
N THR A 113 42.64 30.58 -35.44
CA THR A 113 42.79 29.60 -34.37
C THR A 113 41.41 29.01 -34.08
N ALA A 114 41.28 27.70 -34.21
CA ALA A 114 40.09 26.99 -33.74
C ALA A 114 40.16 26.82 -32.23
N ALA A 115 39.09 27.13 -31.51
CA ALA A 115 38.91 26.73 -30.12
C ALA A 115 38.24 25.36 -30.07
N VAL A 116 38.83 24.43 -29.33
CA VAL A 116 38.29 23.08 -29.14
C VAL A 116 38.24 22.79 -27.65
N THR A 117 37.07 22.49 -27.09
CA THR A 117 36.92 22.50 -25.63
C THR A 117 37.22 21.14 -25.02
N GLU A 118 37.91 21.14 -23.89
CA GLU A 118 38.29 19.94 -23.14
C GLU A 118 37.09 19.04 -22.85
N GLU A 119 35.95 19.62 -22.45
CA GLU A 119 34.75 18.86 -22.17
C GLU A 119 34.18 18.15 -23.40
N ASN A 120 34.14 18.80 -24.57
CA ASN A 120 33.67 18.16 -25.82
C ASN A 120 34.66 17.14 -26.40
N LEU A 121 35.96 17.30 -26.11
CA LEU A 121 36.98 16.33 -26.49
C LEU A 121 36.79 15.01 -25.73
N LEU A 122 36.58 15.09 -24.41
CA LEU A 122 36.65 13.94 -23.50
C LEU A 122 35.28 13.41 -23.03
N GLY A 123 34.18 14.10 -23.29
CA GLY A 123 32.87 13.76 -22.71
C GLY A 123 32.75 14.18 -21.23
N GLU A 124 33.54 15.17 -20.83
CA GLU A 124 33.53 15.74 -19.48
C GLU A 124 32.47 16.85 -19.35
N ARG A 125 32.45 17.55 -18.22
CA ARG A 125 31.54 18.68 -17.95
C ARG A 125 32.32 19.98 -17.71
N THR A 126 31.79 21.12 -18.17
CA THR A 126 32.35 22.47 -17.92
C THR A 126 31.71 23.13 -16.70
N THR A 127 32.47 23.98 -15.99
CA THR A 127 31.98 24.82 -14.89
C THR A 127 31.67 26.26 -15.31
N VAL A 128 31.80 26.60 -16.61
CA VAL A 128 31.44 27.91 -17.15
C VAL A 128 29.90 28.02 -17.27
N GLY A 129 29.34 29.21 -17.06
CA GLY A 129 27.90 29.49 -16.86
C GLY A 129 26.98 29.36 -18.09
N THR A 130 27.24 28.41 -18.98
CA THR A 130 26.71 28.35 -20.35
C THR A 130 25.25 27.87 -20.50
N GLY A 131 24.56 27.60 -19.38
CA GLY A 131 23.25 26.96 -19.36
C GLY A 131 23.22 25.47 -19.73
N LYS A 132 24.34 24.88 -20.19
CA LYS A 132 24.47 23.43 -20.48
C LYS A 132 25.86 22.92 -20.10
N SER A 133 25.93 22.09 -19.04
CA SER A 133 27.22 21.56 -18.53
C SER A 133 28.03 20.71 -19.52
N ALA A 134 27.40 20.17 -20.57
CA ALA A 134 28.05 19.43 -21.65
C ALA A 134 27.20 19.51 -22.94
N TYR A 135 27.81 19.17 -24.09
CA TYR A 135 27.09 18.91 -25.34
C TYR A 135 26.56 17.46 -25.39
N PRO A 136 25.55 17.14 -26.23
CA PRO A 136 25.04 15.78 -26.38
C PRO A 136 26.11 14.76 -26.82
N ASP A 137 25.99 13.51 -26.37
CA ASP A 137 26.90 12.42 -26.75
C ASP A 137 27.03 12.30 -28.29
N GLY A 138 28.26 12.15 -28.77
CA GLY A 138 28.54 12.06 -30.21
C GLY A 138 28.36 13.37 -30.99
N TYR A 139 28.10 14.52 -30.36
CA TYR A 139 28.16 15.84 -31.01
C TYR A 139 29.57 16.47 -30.92
N SER A 140 30.10 17.00 -32.02
CA SER A 140 31.39 17.70 -32.04
C SER A 140 31.28 19.21 -32.18
N THR A 141 31.80 19.95 -31.20
CA THR A 141 32.29 21.32 -31.45
C THR A 141 33.67 21.26 -32.12
N THR A 142 34.52 20.32 -31.71
CA THR A 142 35.91 20.18 -32.21
C THR A 142 36.01 20.11 -33.74
N LEU A 143 35.21 19.25 -34.38
CA LEU A 143 35.21 19.09 -35.84
C LEU A 143 34.44 20.22 -36.53
N HIS A 144 33.44 20.80 -35.87
CA HIS A 144 32.65 21.93 -36.36
C HIS A 144 33.53 23.20 -36.49
N GLU A 145 34.20 23.63 -35.42
CA GLU A 145 35.05 24.83 -35.44
C GLU A 145 36.27 24.69 -36.37
N PHE A 146 36.78 23.45 -36.53
CA PHE A 146 37.86 23.20 -37.48
C PHE A 146 37.38 23.13 -38.93
N ALA A 147 36.11 22.76 -39.20
CA ALA A 147 35.51 22.89 -40.52
C ALA A 147 35.40 24.37 -40.94
N HIS A 148 34.97 25.25 -40.04
CA HIS A 148 35.00 26.71 -40.23
C HIS A 148 36.41 27.21 -40.58
N THR A 149 37.41 26.76 -39.81
CA THR A 149 38.83 27.10 -40.03
C THR A 149 39.33 26.66 -41.42
N ILE A 150 38.98 25.44 -41.85
CA ILE A 150 39.28 24.93 -43.20
C ILE A 150 38.57 25.77 -44.27
N HIS A 151 37.30 26.08 -44.08
CA HIS A 151 36.48 26.83 -45.02
C HIS A 151 37.04 28.24 -45.24
N LEU A 152 37.32 28.98 -44.16
CA LEU A 152 37.74 30.37 -44.20
C LEU A 152 39.20 30.57 -44.63
N HIS A 153 40.09 29.60 -44.37
CA HIS A 153 41.54 29.81 -44.50
C HIS A 153 42.29 28.78 -45.36
N ALA A 154 41.63 27.70 -45.80
CA ALA A 154 42.29 26.62 -46.53
C ALA A 154 41.67 26.27 -47.90
N LEU A 155 40.35 26.45 -48.09
CA LEU A 155 39.70 26.20 -49.38
C LEU A 155 40.01 27.30 -50.41
N ASP A 156 40.17 26.91 -51.67
CA ASP A 156 40.27 27.86 -52.79
C ASP A 156 38.89 28.43 -53.18
N PRO A 157 38.82 29.47 -54.03
CA PRO A 157 37.53 30.06 -54.44
C PRO A 157 36.58 29.08 -55.14
N VAL A 158 37.07 28.02 -55.78
CA VAL A 158 36.20 27.06 -56.50
C VAL A 158 35.49 26.15 -55.51
N ASP A 159 36.21 25.60 -54.53
CA ASP A 159 35.60 24.78 -53.48
C ASP A 159 34.67 25.59 -52.56
N ARG A 160 35.01 26.85 -52.26
CA ARG A 160 34.09 27.75 -51.55
C ARG A 160 32.81 28.02 -52.35
N GLN A 161 32.94 28.34 -53.65
CA GLN A 161 31.77 28.54 -54.52
C GLN A 161 30.90 27.27 -54.64
N ARG A 162 31.48 26.06 -54.53
CA ARG A 162 30.70 24.81 -54.44
C ARG A 162 29.86 24.76 -53.17
N ILE A 163 30.41 25.14 -52.02
CA ILE A 163 29.69 25.22 -50.74
C ILE A 163 28.56 26.26 -50.83
N THR A 164 28.86 27.50 -51.24
CA THR A 164 27.88 28.57 -51.50
C THR A 164 26.74 28.08 -52.40
N ASN A 165 27.07 27.36 -53.49
CA ASN A 165 26.06 26.84 -54.43
C ASN A 165 25.20 25.73 -53.82
N ALA A 166 25.78 24.83 -53.01
CA ALA A 166 25.05 23.76 -52.33
C ALA A 166 24.13 24.32 -51.22
N PHE A 167 24.62 25.25 -50.40
CA PHE A 167 23.83 25.98 -49.41
C PHE A 167 22.65 26.68 -50.10
N ARG A 168 22.90 27.57 -51.07
CA ARG A 168 21.85 28.29 -51.80
C ARG A 168 20.87 27.37 -52.54
N THR A 169 21.26 26.14 -52.88
CA THR A 169 20.35 25.15 -53.48
C THR A 169 19.47 24.50 -52.41
N THR A 170 20.03 24.16 -51.26
CA THR A 170 19.27 23.63 -50.10
C THR A 170 18.32 24.70 -49.56
N THR A 171 18.75 25.96 -49.44
CA THR A 171 17.89 27.12 -49.07
C THR A 171 16.71 27.28 -50.02
N ARG A 172 16.92 27.16 -51.33
CA ARG A 172 15.84 27.25 -52.34
C ARG A 172 14.87 26.07 -52.34
N ALA A 173 15.24 24.94 -51.73
CA ALA A 173 14.34 23.81 -51.51
C ALA A 173 13.52 23.94 -50.21
N GLY A 174 13.84 24.91 -49.34
CA GLY A 174 13.12 25.14 -48.08
C GLY A 174 13.08 23.90 -47.19
N GLU A 175 11.89 23.51 -46.73
CA GLU A 175 11.67 22.31 -45.93
C GLU A 175 11.96 20.99 -46.67
N ALA A 176 11.93 20.99 -48.01
CA ALA A 176 12.36 19.84 -48.82
C ALA A 176 13.89 19.79 -49.02
N GLY A 177 14.64 20.74 -48.45
CA GLY A 177 16.10 20.73 -48.43
C GLY A 177 16.64 19.63 -47.52
N ASN A 178 17.66 18.88 -47.97
CA ASN A 178 18.36 17.92 -47.12
C ASN A 178 19.35 18.65 -46.19
N TRP A 179 18.84 19.27 -45.12
CA TRP A 179 19.66 20.00 -44.15
C TRP A 179 20.47 19.06 -43.25
N PRO A 180 21.73 19.40 -42.91
CA PRO A 180 22.52 18.65 -41.92
C PRO A 180 21.78 18.40 -40.59
N ASP A 181 21.06 19.40 -40.09
CA ASP A 181 20.46 19.36 -38.74
C ASP A 181 18.99 18.90 -38.69
N GLY A 182 18.56 18.10 -39.67
CA GLY A 182 17.24 17.47 -39.66
C GLY A 182 16.20 18.27 -40.48
N PRO A 183 14.90 18.22 -40.12
CA PRO A 183 13.88 19.06 -40.72
C PRO A 183 14.22 20.55 -40.55
N LEU A 184 13.81 21.40 -41.51
CA LEU A 184 14.15 22.83 -41.44
C LEU A 184 13.46 23.54 -40.26
N TYR A 185 12.29 23.05 -39.83
CA TYR A 185 11.51 23.57 -38.73
C TYR A 185 10.89 22.43 -37.91
N GLY A 186 10.75 22.65 -36.60
CA GLY A 186 9.78 21.96 -35.76
C GLY A 186 8.43 22.68 -35.78
N TYR A 187 7.40 22.00 -35.30
CA TYR A 187 6.04 22.53 -35.17
C TYR A 187 5.51 22.22 -33.77
N ASP A 188 4.90 23.21 -33.11
CA ASP A 188 4.18 23.01 -31.86
C ASP A 188 2.79 22.35 -32.10
N ALA A 189 2.06 22.05 -31.03
CA ALA A 189 0.74 21.42 -31.12
C ALA A 189 -0.34 22.31 -31.79
N ASP A 190 -0.13 23.63 -31.84
CA ASP A 190 -0.99 24.58 -32.56
C ASP A 190 -0.54 24.76 -34.03
N GLY A 191 0.48 24.02 -34.48
CA GLY A 191 1.05 24.13 -35.81
C GLY A 191 1.93 25.37 -36.01
N ARG A 192 2.32 26.08 -34.95
CA ARG A 192 3.28 27.19 -35.07
C ARG A 192 4.67 26.63 -35.30
N ARG A 193 5.37 27.31 -36.20
CA ARG A 193 6.71 26.96 -36.68
C ARG A 193 7.78 27.43 -35.69
N SER A 194 8.78 26.59 -35.43
CA SER A 194 9.96 26.96 -34.65
C SER A 194 10.85 27.99 -35.37
N ALA A 195 11.96 28.37 -34.73
CA ALA A 195 13.09 28.94 -35.46
C ALA A 195 13.68 27.91 -36.45
N PRO A 196 14.29 28.34 -37.57
CA PRO A 196 14.88 27.43 -38.54
C PRO A 196 16.11 26.71 -37.97
N ASN A 197 16.38 25.47 -38.38
CA ASN A 197 17.49 24.66 -37.84
C ASN A 197 18.86 25.31 -38.04
N TYR A 198 19.81 25.01 -37.15
CA TYR A 198 21.09 25.73 -37.06
C TYR A 198 21.89 25.70 -38.36
N SER A 199 21.97 24.54 -39.01
CA SER A 199 22.63 24.37 -40.32
C SER A 199 22.07 25.19 -41.48
N SER A 200 20.92 25.86 -41.29
CA SER A 200 20.33 26.76 -42.29
C SER A 200 20.69 28.23 -42.14
N SER A 201 21.27 28.62 -41.00
CA SER A 201 21.56 30.01 -40.64
C SER A 201 22.50 30.72 -41.61
N ASN A 202 23.57 30.06 -42.07
CA ASN A 202 24.46 30.54 -43.14
C ASN A 202 25.29 29.39 -43.76
N GLU A 203 26.04 29.70 -44.83
CA GLU A 203 26.84 28.71 -45.58
C GLU A 203 28.08 28.17 -44.86
N LEU A 204 28.53 28.83 -43.78
CA LEU A 204 29.58 28.32 -42.90
C LEU A 204 29.01 27.22 -41.99
N GLU A 205 27.92 27.51 -41.25
CA GLU A 205 27.29 26.51 -40.37
C GLU A 205 26.79 25.29 -41.14
N PHE A 206 26.24 25.51 -42.33
CA PHE A 206 25.87 24.44 -43.26
C PHE A 206 27.05 23.50 -43.56
N PHE A 207 28.23 24.05 -43.83
CA PHE A 207 29.43 23.25 -44.12
C PHE A 207 30.01 22.58 -42.88
N ALA A 208 30.01 23.27 -41.73
CA ALA A 208 30.51 22.73 -40.48
C ALA A 208 29.63 21.57 -39.97
N GLN A 209 28.32 21.74 -39.97
CA GLN A 209 27.37 20.68 -39.61
C GLN A 209 27.37 19.54 -40.64
N LEU A 210 27.49 19.82 -41.96
CA LEU A 210 27.65 18.75 -42.96
C LEU A 210 28.97 17.97 -42.79
N SER A 211 30.02 18.60 -42.28
CA SER A 211 31.28 17.94 -41.92
C SER A 211 31.11 17.03 -40.71
N ASN A 212 30.36 17.46 -39.69
CA ASN A 212 29.94 16.59 -38.59
C ASN A 212 29.11 15.39 -39.10
N VAL A 213 28.15 15.59 -40.02
CA VAL A 213 27.35 14.49 -40.61
C VAL A 213 28.26 13.49 -41.33
N TYR A 214 29.23 13.96 -42.14
CA TYR A 214 30.16 13.11 -42.87
C TYR A 214 31.03 12.25 -41.93
N LEU A 215 31.44 12.82 -40.79
CA LEU A 215 32.30 12.16 -39.80
C LEU A 215 31.52 11.38 -38.73
N MET A 216 30.19 11.27 -38.84
CA MET A 216 29.29 10.68 -37.84
C MET A 216 29.40 11.30 -36.44
N ALA A 217 29.60 12.63 -36.38
CA ALA A 217 29.79 13.41 -35.17
C ALA A 217 28.76 14.57 -35.01
N ASN A 218 27.57 14.44 -35.62
CA ASN A 218 26.46 15.38 -35.51
C ASN A 218 25.36 14.86 -34.56
N GLY A 219 25.75 14.43 -33.35
CA GLY A 219 24.84 13.85 -32.35
C GLY A 219 23.79 14.82 -31.78
N GLY A 220 22.81 14.23 -31.10
CA GLY A 220 21.71 14.93 -30.41
C GLY A 220 20.79 15.77 -31.30
N ASP A 221 19.94 16.55 -30.65
CA ASP A 221 18.91 17.36 -31.31
C ASP A 221 19.38 18.77 -31.63
N ASP A 222 18.78 19.36 -32.66
CA ASP A 222 19.01 20.75 -33.07
C ASP A 222 18.36 21.74 -32.07
N PRO A 223 19.09 22.78 -31.60
CA PRO A 223 18.60 23.65 -30.54
C PRO A 223 17.54 24.68 -30.96
N TYR A 224 17.20 24.78 -32.25
CA TYR A 224 16.20 25.74 -32.76
C TYR A 224 14.86 25.08 -33.09
N THR A 225 14.91 23.80 -33.48
CA THR A 225 13.75 22.98 -33.84
C THR A 225 13.37 21.96 -32.76
N GLY A 226 14.31 21.56 -31.91
CA GLY A 226 14.13 20.48 -30.94
C GLY A 226 14.09 19.08 -31.56
N LEU A 227 14.52 18.93 -32.83
CA LEU A 227 14.41 17.68 -33.58
C LEU A 227 15.78 16.99 -33.81
N PRO A 228 15.84 15.66 -33.99
CA PRO A 228 17.08 14.94 -34.20
C PRO A 228 17.85 15.37 -35.45
N ARG A 229 19.15 15.64 -35.30
CA ARG A 229 20.05 15.95 -36.41
C ARG A 229 20.32 14.71 -37.28
N ASN A 230 20.73 14.91 -38.54
CA ASN A 230 21.22 13.80 -39.35
C ASN A 230 22.65 13.43 -38.91
N ASN A 231 22.85 12.24 -38.35
CA ASN A 231 24.19 11.68 -38.10
C ASN A 231 24.57 10.54 -39.08
N ALA A 232 24.06 10.66 -40.32
CA ALA A 232 24.02 9.67 -41.39
C ALA A 232 25.37 9.11 -41.95
N GLY A 233 26.50 9.77 -41.69
CA GLY A 233 27.80 9.39 -42.25
C GLY A 233 27.97 9.70 -43.75
N PRO A 234 29.06 9.21 -44.37
CA PRO A 234 29.43 9.56 -45.75
C PRO A 234 28.36 9.20 -46.80
N GLU A 235 27.61 8.11 -46.59
CA GLU A 235 26.55 7.65 -47.51
C GLU A 235 25.33 8.57 -47.53
N TRP A 236 24.96 9.18 -46.39
CA TRP A 236 23.93 10.21 -46.35
C TRP A 236 24.38 11.42 -47.16
N VAL A 237 25.63 11.87 -46.99
CA VAL A 237 26.18 12.99 -47.77
C VAL A 237 26.24 12.64 -49.27
N ARG A 238 26.64 11.42 -49.63
CA ARG A 238 26.68 10.93 -51.02
C ARG A 238 25.33 10.96 -51.72
N THR A 239 24.25 10.71 -50.98
CA THR A 239 22.88 10.58 -51.53
C THR A 239 22.04 11.85 -51.39
N ARG A 240 22.28 12.65 -50.35
CA ARG A 240 21.48 13.83 -49.98
C ARG A 240 22.15 15.17 -50.27
N GLN A 241 23.49 15.22 -50.27
CA GLN A 241 24.30 16.39 -50.63
C GLN A 241 25.41 16.02 -51.65
N PRO A 242 25.07 15.39 -52.79
CA PRO A 242 26.04 14.80 -53.72
C PRO A 242 27.03 15.82 -54.32
N ALA A 243 26.68 17.11 -54.37
CA ALA A 243 27.56 18.17 -54.85
C ALA A 243 28.79 18.41 -53.95
N LEU A 244 28.70 18.09 -52.65
CA LEU A 244 29.78 18.28 -51.68
C LEU A 244 30.46 16.98 -51.25
N TYR A 245 29.86 15.82 -51.49
CA TYR A 245 30.48 14.52 -51.20
C TYR A 245 31.91 14.37 -51.79
N PRO A 246 32.21 14.76 -53.04
CA PRO A 246 33.57 14.67 -53.57
C PRO A 246 34.58 15.59 -52.87
N LEU A 247 34.13 16.74 -52.35
CA LEU A 247 34.96 17.67 -51.59
C LEU A 247 35.26 17.10 -50.20
N LEU A 248 34.22 16.73 -49.45
CA LEU A 248 34.35 16.16 -48.11
C LEU A 248 35.20 14.88 -48.12
N ARG A 249 35.03 14.01 -49.12
CA ARG A 249 35.87 12.82 -49.32
C ARG A 249 37.33 13.15 -49.64
N ARG A 250 37.61 14.27 -50.31
CA ARG A 250 38.99 14.74 -50.57
C ARG A 250 39.64 15.28 -49.31
N LEU A 251 38.90 16.04 -48.51
CA LEU A 251 39.38 16.65 -47.26
C LEU A 251 39.59 15.61 -46.16
N TYR A 252 38.68 14.64 -46.03
CA TYR A 252 38.56 13.77 -44.84
C TYR A 252 38.81 12.27 -45.15
N GLY A 253 39.18 11.94 -46.39
CA GLY A 253 39.26 10.55 -46.87
C GLY A 253 37.87 9.91 -47.06
N GLU A 254 37.81 8.59 -47.22
CA GLU A 254 36.55 7.83 -47.42
C GLU A 254 35.54 7.91 -46.24
N GLY A 255 35.93 8.52 -45.12
CA GLY A 255 35.11 8.67 -43.93
C GLY A 255 34.89 7.36 -43.15
N PRO A 256 34.21 7.44 -41.98
CA PRO A 256 33.88 6.27 -41.19
C PRO A 256 32.75 5.47 -41.85
N ARG A 257 32.91 4.15 -41.97
CA ARG A 257 31.92 3.26 -42.64
C ARG A 257 30.70 3.00 -41.76
N PRO A 258 29.46 3.10 -42.29
CA PRO A 258 28.28 2.58 -41.62
C PRO A 258 28.40 1.07 -41.35
N ARG A 259 27.92 0.60 -40.21
CA ARG A 259 27.93 -0.83 -39.85
C ARG A 259 26.85 -1.60 -40.63
N PRO A 260 27.16 -2.75 -41.25
CA PRO A 260 26.13 -3.70 -41.69
C PRO A 260 25.26 -4.17 -40.51
N ARG A 261 23.97 -4.40 -40.74
CA ARG A 261 23.10 -5.06 -39.74
C ARG A 261 23.64 -6.46 -39.45
N PRO A 262 23.97 -6.82 -38.20
CA PRO A 262 24.58 -8.11 -37.89
C PRO A 262 23.56 -9.24 -38.02
N ARG A 263 23.78 -10.14 -38.99
CA ARG A 263 23.31 -11.52 -38.91
C ARG A 263 24.30 -12.29 -38.03
N HIS A 264 23.82 -12.92 -36.96
CA HIS A 264 24.61 -13.85 -36.15
C HIS A 264 24.97 -15.13 -36.96
N PRO A 265 25.95 -15.96 -36.53
CA PRO A 265 26.44 -16.13 -35.15
C PRO A 265 27.97 -16.15 -34.96
N ARG A 266 28.40 -16.41 -33.71
CA ARG A 266 29.76 -16.80 -33.28
C ARG A 266 30.89 -15.77 -33.46
N SER A 267 30.90 -14.76 -32.59
CA SER A 267 32.12 -14.11 -32.08
C SER A 267 31.81 -13.52 -30.69
N VAL A 268 32.82 -13.46 -29.81
CA VAL A 268 32.64 -13.06 -28.40
C VAL A 268 33.10 -11.62 -28.19
N GLU A 269 32.15 -10.73 -27.95
CA GLU A 269 32.40 -9.39 -27.37
C GLU A 269 31.10 -8.93 -26.66
N PRO A 270 31.16 -8.21 -25.52
CA PRO A 270 29.97 -7.82 -24.78
C PRO A 270 28.98 -6.96 -25.58
N ALA A 271 27.70 -7.32 -25.55
CA ALA A 271 26.64 -6.65 -26.30
C ALA A 271 26.24 -5.30 -25.68
N ARG A 272 26.97 -4.23 -26.03
CA ARG A 272 26.51 -2.84 -25.84
C ARG A 272 25.32 -2.53 -26.77
N PRO A 273 24.46 -1.53 -26.46
CA PRO A 273 23.27 -1.19 -27.24
C PRO A 273 23.54 -0.99 -28.75
N ARG A 274 22.55 -1.33 -29.59
CA ARG A 274 22.66 -1.26 -31.06
C ARG A 274 22.54 0.16 -31.60
N GLY A 275 23.56 0.98 -31.32
CA GLY A 275 23.79 2.28 -31.96
C GLY A 275 25.28 2.54 -32.15
N SER A 276 26.07 2.31 -31.10
CA SER A 276 27.46 2.80 -31.00
C SER A 276 28.42 1.76 -30.39
N ARG A 277 29.54 1.50 -31.09
CA ARG A 277 30.80 1.92 -30.44
C ARG A 277 30.86 3.42 -30.72
N PRO A 278 31.38 4.26 -29.82
CA PRO A 278 31.48 5.69 -30.08
C PRO A 278 32.11 5.95 -31.45
N ALA A 279 31.57 6.90 -32.21
CA ALA A 279 32.50 7.83 -32.83
C ALA A 279 33.24 8.45 -31.63
N ASP A 280 34.57 8.39 -31.55
CA ASP A 280 35.31 8.68 -30.30
C ASP A 280 35.19 10.14 -29.77
N VAL A 281 34.27 10.91 -30.33
CA VAL A 281 33.99 12.34 -30.11
C VAL A 281 32.91 12.51 -29.04
N ASN A 282 33.16 13.37 -28.05
CA ASN A 282 32.23 13.67 -26.95
C ASN A 282 31.50 12.45 -26.34
N PRO A 283 32.23 11.46 -25.78
CA PRO A 283 31.66 10.22 -25.24
C PRO A 283 31.10 10.40 -23.81
N VAL A 284 30.20 11.38 -23.61
CA VAL A 284 29.67 11.80 -22.30
C VAL A 284 29.11 10.63 -21.50
N GLU A 285 28.33 9.73 -22.12
CA GLU A 285 27.73 8.61 -21.38
C GLU A 285 28.77 7.63 -20.82
N ALA A 286 29.89 7.45 -21.54
CA ALA A 286 30.99 6.58 -21.11
C ALA A 286 31.83 7.25 -20.02
N THR A 287 32.14 8.54 -20.19
CA THR A 287 32.98 9.31 -19.25
C THR A 287 32.26 9.58 -17.92
N ASP A 288 30.96 9.91 -17.94
CA ASP A 288 30.14 9.94 -16.71
C ASP A 288 30.20 8.58 -15.98
N THR A 289 30.09 7.46 -16.71
CA THR A 289 30.13 6.11 -16.12
C THR A 289 31.50 5.77 -15.51
N GLU A 290 32.60 6.19 -16.13
CA GLU A 290 33.97 5.96 -15.64
C GLU A 290 34.28 6.85 -14.41
N ASN A 291 33.91 8.14 -14.46
CA ASN A 291 34.06 9.05 -13.32
C ASN A 291 33.19 8.62 -12.12
N GLU A 292 31.97 8.13 -12.34
CA GLU A 292 31.09 7.58 -11.30
C GLU A 292 31.69 6.30 -10.66
N ALA A 293 32.42 5.49 -11.42
CA ALA A 293 33.15 4.34 -10.90
C ALA A 293 34.41 4.76 -10.09
N LEU A 294 35.15 5.75 -10.56
CA LEU A 294 36.34 6.29 -9.89
C LEU A 294 35.99 7.02 -8.59
N ALA A 295 34.87 7.77 -8.56
CA ALA A 295 34.35 8.42 -7.35
C ALA A 295 33.99 7.38 -6.28
N ARG A 296 33.26 6.31 -6.64
CA ARG A 296 32.99 5.19 -5.72
C ARG A 296 34.25 4.46 -5.26
N ALA A 297 35.26 4.32 -6.12
CA ALA A 297 36.52 3.72 -5.72
C ALA A 297 37.25 4.57 -4.66
N ARG A 298 37.33 5.90 -4.86
CA ARG A 298 37.91 6.85 -3.88
C ARG A 298 37.13 6.83 -2.56
N ALA A 299 35.80 6.96 -2.64
CA ALA A 299 34.92 6.85 -1.48
C ALA A 299 35.12 5.54 -0.68
N LEU A 300 35.41 4.42 -1.35
CA LEU A 300 35.71 3.15 -0.67
C LEU A 300 37.06 3.16 0.05
N TRP A 301 38.09 3.78 -0.52
CA TRP A 301 39.37 3.99 0.16
C TRP A 301 39.21 4.94 1.36
N ASP A 302 38.54 6.08 1.18
CA ASP A 302 38.29 7.04 2.27
C ASP A 302 37.48 6.42 3.43
N VAL A 303 36.44 5.65 3.11
CA VAL A 303 35.63 4.92 4.10
C VAL A 303 36.47 3.88 4.85
N ALA A 304 37.37 3.16 4.15
CA ALA A 304 38.22 2.12 4.74
C ALA A 304 39.44 2.67 5.52
N GLU A 305 39.99 3.81 5.13
CA GLU A 305 41.07 4.52 5.84
C GLU A 305 40.57 5.31 7.06
N GLY A 306 39.24 5.48 7.18
CA GLY A 306 38.61 6.25 8.27
C GLY A 306 38.56 7.76 8.00
N ASN A 307 38.85 8.19 6.77
CA ASN A 307 38.76 9.58 6.35
C ASN A 307 37.29 10.05 6.43
N PRO A 308 37.04 11.33 6.75
CA PRO A 308 35.77 11.99 6.44
C PRO A 308 35.68 12.14 4.92
N GLY A 309 34.99 11.21 4.26
CA GLY A 309 34.81 11.22 2.81
C GLY A 309 34.15 12.51 2.30
N ASP A 310 34.36 12.81 1.02
CA ASP A 310 34.13 14.10 0.35
C ASP A 310 32.69 14.66 0.36
N GLY A 311 31.74 13.98 1.01
CA GLY A 311 30.33 14.38 1.08
C GLY A 311 29.53 14.11 -0.20
N SER A 312 30.14 13.52 -1.25
CA SER A 312 29.44 13.16 -2.48
C SER A 312 28.42 12.04 -2.27
N ASP A 313 27.46 11.92 -3.19
CA ASP A 313 26.52 10.78 -3.24
C ASP A 313 27.26 9.42 -3.26
N SER A 314 28.47 9.37 -3.84
CA SER A 314 29.33 8.18 -3.81
C SER A 314 29.90 7.90 -2.42
N SER A 315 30.36 8.93 -1.70
CA SER A 315 30.78 8.82 -0.29
C SER A 315 29.62 8.35 0.60
N VAL A 316 28.44 8.95 0.45
CA VAL A 316 27.24 8.59 1.22
C VAL A 316 26.80 7.15 0.92
N ALA A 317 26.71 6.76 -0.35
CA ALA A 317 26.29 5.40 -0.73
C ALA A 317 27.29 4.32 -0.29
N VAL A 318 28.60 4.59 -0.38
CA VAL A 318 29.63 3.62 0.05
C VAL A 318 29.72 3.52 1.57
N ARG A 319 29.59 4.63 2.32
CA ARG A 319 29.52 4.59 3.78
C ARG A 319 28.26 3.86 4.25
N ALA A 320 27.10 4.11 3.66
CA ALA A 320 25.87 3.37 3.98
C ALA A 320 25.97 1.85 3.71
N LEU A 321 26.70 1.45 2.65
CA LEU A 321 26.99 0.04 2.35
C LEU A 321 27.96 -0.59 3.36
N TRP A 322 28.96 0.17 3.81
CA TRP A 322 29.95 -0.26 4.81
C TRP A 322 29.30 -0.43 6.18
N ASP A 323 28.61 0.60 6.67
CA ASP A 323 27.91 0.61 7.95
C ASP A 323 26.76 -0.42 7.98
N GLY A 324 26.16 -0.72 6.82
CA GLY A 324 25.19 -1.80 6.62
C GLY A 324 25.78 -3.22 6.52
N THR A 325 27.12 -3.37 6.47
CA THR A 325 27.80 -4.68 6.46
C THR A 325 28.65 -4.93 7.71
N THR A 326 29.13 -3.88 8.40
CA THR A 326 29.69 -3.98 9.76
C THR A 326 28.63 -3.59 10.80
N GLY A 327 27.94 -4.58 11.37
CA GLY A 327 26.84 -4.37 12.32
C GLY A 327 27.23 -3.50 13.53
N THR A 328 26.78 -2.24 13.51
CA THR A 328 26.83 -1.23 14.59
C THR A 328 28.06 -1.27 15.49
N HIS A 329 29.13 -0.57 15.08
CA HIS A 329 30.15 -0.12 16.03
C HIS A 329 30.10 1.40 16.17
N THR A 330 29.35 1.88 17.17
CA THR A 330 29.36 3.28 17.59
C THR A 330 30.71 3.61 18.26
N PRO A 331 31.50 4.57 17.73
CA PRO A 331 32.67 5.05 18.43
C PRO A 331 32.23 5.74 19.73
N GLN A 332 32.62 5.21 20.89
CA GLN A 332 32.32 5.90 22.15
C GLN A 332 33.07 7.24 22.20
N PRO A 333 32.41 8.36 22.55
CA PRO A 333 33.06 9.66 22.66
C PRO A 333 33.99 9.68 23.89
N HIS A 334 35.30 9.49 23.67
CA HIS A 334 36.30 9.64 24.71
C HIS A 334 36.81 11.09 24.77
N THR A 335 36.83 11.65 25.99
CA THR A 335 37.25 13.03 26.25
C THR A 335 38.75 13.20 25.95
N PRO A 336 39.17 14.30 25.27
CA PRO A 336 40.58 14.47 24.90
C PRO A 336 41.47 14.67 26.14
N ALA A 337 42.45 13.77 26.31
CA ALA A 337 43.52 13.90 27.30
C ALA A 337 44.74 14.65 26.71
N PRO A 338 45.50 15.43 27.51
CA PRO A 338 46.61 16.24 26.98
C PRO A 338 47.86 15.41 26.57
N LEU A 339 48.62 15.95 25.62
CA LEU A 339 49.86 15.36 25.10
C LEU A 339 51.03 15.38 26.11
N PRO A 340 51.89 14.36 26.04
CA PRO A 340 53.33 14.57 26.17
C PRO A 340 54.15 13.95 25.01
N LEU A 341 55.29 14.59 24.70
CA LEU A 341 56.32 14.19 23.72
C LEU A 341 57.69 14.20 24.44
N PRO A 342 58.79 13.66 23.86
CA PRO A 342 58.92 12.49 22.98
C PRO A 342 60.09 11.55 23.38
N LEU A 343 60.12 10.30 22.92
CA LEU A 343 61.36 9.48 22.84
C LEU A 343 61.36 8.56 21.59
N PRO A 344 62.54 8.11 21.09
CA PRO A 344 62.70 7.62 19.71
C PRO A 344 62.52 6.11 19.47
N LEU A 345 62.41 5.80 18.17
CA LEU A 345 62.10 4.52 17.51
C LEU A 345 63.03 3.33 17.82
N PRO A 346 62.48 2.09 17.78
CA PRO A 346 63.08 0.93 17.13
C PRO A 346 62.61 0.77 15.67
N SER A 347 63.40 0.11 14.83
CA SER A 347 63.14 -0.15 13.40
C SER A 347 62.18 -1.36 13.18
N PRO A 348 61.57 -1.53 11.99
CA PRO A 348 60.40 -2.40 11.85
C PRO A 348 60.74 -3.89 11.72
N GLU A 349 59.99 -4.72 12.44
CA GLU A 349 59.73 -6.11 12.02
C GLU A 349 58.67 -6.14 10.90
N PRO A 350 58.70 -7.16 10.01
CA PRO A 350 57.77 -7.24 8.89
C PRO A 350 56.36 -7.65 9.37
N ALA A 351 55.52 -6.65 9.64
CA ALA A 351 54.09 -6.86 9.85
C ALA A 351 53.51 -7.73 8.71
N ALA A 352 52.87 -8.84 9.07
CA ALA A 352 52.38 -9.80 8.10
C ALA A 352 51.40 -9.14 7.11
N ARG A 353 51.44 -9.56 5.84
CA ARG A 353 50.47 -9.15 4.84
C ARG A 353 49.08 -9.45 5.38
N SER A 354 48.29 -8.41 5.69
CA SER A 354 46.91 -8.61 6.15
C SER A 354 46.15 -9.33 5.05
N ALA A 355 45.81 -10.59 5.30
CA ALA A 355 45.06 -11.40 4.37
C ALA A 355 43.66 -10.78 4.16
N ALA A 356 43.02 -11.11 3.03
CA ALA A 356 41.62 -10.76 2.82
C ALA A 356 40.77 -11.24 4.00
N ALA A 357 39.79 -10.43 4.41
CA ALA A 357 38.91 -10.76 5.52
C ALA A 357 38.27 -12.15 5.33
N PRO A 358 38.17 -12.97 6.39
CA PRO A 358 37.63 -14.32 6.26
C PRO A 358 36.19 -14.28 5.72
N PRO A 359 35.81 -15.23 4.84
CA PRO A 359 34.44 -15.29 4.32
C PRO A 359 33.43 -15.49 5.46
N PRO A 360 32.17 -15.01 5.30
CA PRO A 360 31.17 -15.02 6.36
C PRO A 360 31.03 -16.41 7.00
N THR A 361 30.96 -16.46 8.33
CA THR A 361 30.96 -17.70 9.13
C THR A 361 29.65 -18.48 9.02
N ASP A 362 28.55 -17.80 8.70
CA ASP A 362 27.23 -18.40 8.47
C ASP A 362 27.20 -19.24 7.17
N SER A 363 26.72 -20.49 7.29
CA SER A 363 26.54 -21.41 6.17
C SER A 363 25.38 -21.01 5.26
N ALA A 364 24.29 -20.47 5.81
CA ALA A 364 23.11 -20.08 5.04
C ALA A 364 23.44 -18.92 4.09
N ALA A 365 24.18 -17.91 4.58
CA ALA A 365 24.67 -16.80 3.76
C ALA A 365 25.57 -17.28 2.60
N ARG A 366 26.49 -18.23 2.83
CA ARG A 366 27.32 -18.79 1.75
C ARG A 366 26.49 -19.57 0.73
N GLN A 367 25.56 -20.40 1.19
CA GLN A 367 24.68 -21.15 0.30
C GLN A 367 23.84 -20.21 -0.58
N ARG A 368 23.25 -19.16 0.00
CA ARG A 368 22.46 -18.18 -0.78
C ARG A 368 23.32 -17.45 -1.83
N LEU A 369 24.56 -17.10 -1.51
CA LEU A 369 25.49 -16.51 -2.49
C LEU A 369 25.85 -17.50 -3.62
N GLN A 370 25.99 -18.80 -3.32
CA GLN A 370 26.21 -19.84 -4.32
C GLN A 370 24.96 -20.06 -5.21
N GLU A 371 23.76 -20.05 -4.63
CA GLU A 371 22.49 -20.11 -5.38
C GLU A 371 22.33 -18.93 -6.35
N LEU A 372 22.68 -17.71 -5.92
CA LEU A 372 22.65 -16.52 -6.78
C LEU A 372 23.68 -16.58 -7.92
N TRP A 373 24.89 -17.09 -7.66
CA TRP A 373 25.89 -17.35 -8.72
C TRP A 373 25.42 -18.42 -9.70
N ALA A 374 24.89 -19.54 -9.19
CA ALA A 374 24.34 -20.62 -10.00
C ALA A 374 23.16 -20.16 -10.86
N LEU A 375 22.35 -19.20 -10.39
CA LEU A 375 21.29 -18.60 -11.19
C LEU A 375 21.85 -17.72 -12.33
N VAL A 376 22.90 -16.92 -12.09
CA VAL A 376 23.57 -16.18 -13.18
C VAL A 376 24.15 -17.14 -14.22
N ASP A 377 24.86 -18.20 -13.80
CA ASP A 377 25.41 -19.19 -14.74
C ASP A 377 24.32 -20.06 -15.39
N ALA A 378 23.15 -20.28 -14.78
CA ALA A 378 22.02 -20.96 -15.41
C ALA A 378 21.30 -20.08 -16.46
N THR A 379 21.02 -18.82 -16.13
CA THR A 379 20.36 -17.86 -17.03
C THR A 379 21.25 -17.45 -18.19
N PHE A 380 22.58 -17.35 -17.99
CA PHE A 380 23.50 -16.79 -18.96
C PHE A 380 24.64 -17.72 -19.42
N GLY A 381 24.87 -18.88 -18.82
CA GLY A 381 26.09 -19.68 -19.03
C GLY A 381 26.26 -20.34 -20.41
N SER A 382 25.22 -20.32 -21.26
CA SER A 382 25.36 -20.63 -22.69
C SER A 382 25.93 -19.46 -23.51
N GLN A 383 25.97 -18.26 -22.92
CA GLN A 383 26.55 -17.05 -23.50
C GLN A 383 27.95 -16.78 -22.91
N PRO A 384 28.93 -16.37 -23.74
CA PRO A 384 30.30 -16.14 -23.30
C PRO A 384 30.48 -14.76 -22.65
N LEU A 385 30.11 -14.65 -21.37
CA LEU A 385 30.25 -13.42 -20.56
C LEU A 385 31.70 -13.23 -20.04
N SER A 386 32.20 -11.99 -20.10
CA SER A 386 33.43 -11.59 -19.39
C SER A 386 33.23 -11.66 -17.87
N GLN A 387 34.33 -11.77 -17.12
CA GLN A 387 34.26 -11.86 -15.65
C GLN A 387 33.67 -10.60 -15.02
N GLU A 388 34.05 -9.42 -15.54
CA GLU A 388 33.50 -8.12 -15.13
C GLU A 388 31.98 -8.08 -15.30
N LEU A 389 31.47 -8.57 -16.44
CA LEU A 389 30.04 -8.56 -16.73
C LEU A 389 29.28 -9.56 -15.85
N ARG A 390 29.86 -10.73 -15.57
CA ARG A 390 29.31 -11.69 -14.60
C ARG A 390 29.26 -11.11 -13.19
N ASN A 391 30.32 -10.44 -12.73
CA ASN A 391 30.35 -9.73 -11.45
C ASN A 391 29.28 -8.61 -11.40
N GLY A 392 29.11 -7.86 -12.49
CA GLY A 392 28.08 -6.81 -12.60
C GLY A 392 26.64 -7.35 -12.55
N LEU A 393 26.36 -8.44 -13.26
CA LEU A 393 25.05 -9.11 -13.23
C LEU A 393 24.76 -9.73 -11.86
N PHE A 394 25.74 -10.34 -11.21
CA PHE A 394 25.60 -10.84 -9.83
C PHE A 394 25.30 -9.72 -8.83
N ASN A 395 25.97 -8.57 -8.93
CA ASN A 395 25.69 -7.40 -8.09
C ASN A 395 24.28 -6.83 -8.35
N SER A 396 23.84 -6.81 -9.61
CA SER A 396 22.48 -6.42 -9.98
C SER A 396 21.43 -7.40 -9.44
N LEU A 397 21.75 -8.70 -9.43
CA LEU A 397 20.88 -9.75 -8.87
C LEU A 397 20.78 -9.64 -7.33
N ARG A 398 21.86 -9.22 -6.65
CA ARG A 398 21.83 -8.88 -5.22
C ARG A 398 20.94 -7.67 -4.92
N VAL A 399 20.93 -6.64 -5.79
CA VAL A 399 20.00 -5.51 -5.68
C VAL A 399 18.55 -6.01 -5.80
N ILE A 400 18.25 -6.87 -6.78
CA ILE A 400 16.92 -7.47 -6.94
C ILE A 400 16.53 -8.35 -5.73
N GLU A 401 17.44 -9.16 -5.20
CA GLU A 401 17.20 -10.00 -4.02
C GLU A 401 16.87 -9.17 -2.77
N ALA A 402 17.53 -8.02 -2.58
CA ALA A 402 17.20 -7.07 -1.52
C ALA A 402 15.84 -6.37 -1.78
N ALA A 403 15.64 -5.84 -2.99
CA ALA A 403 14.45 -5.08 -3.38
C ALA A 403 13.17 -5.93 -3.40
N ARG A 404 13.25 -7.24 -3.67
CA ARG A 404 12.08 -8.14 -3.65
C ARG A 404 11.61 -8.50 -2.25
N ALA A 405 12.42 -8.33 -1.20
CA ALA A 405 12.18 -8.92 0.12
C ALA A 405 10.85 -8.50 0.78
N ARG A 406 10.26 -7.38 0.37
CA ARG A 406 8.95 -6.88 0.83
C ARG A 406 7.81 -6.98 -0.20
N HIS A 407 8.07 -7.48 -1.41
CA HIS A 407 7.07 -7.54 -2.48
C HIS A 407 6.10 -8.73 -2.26
N PRO A 408 4.76 -8.52 -2.14
CA PRO A 408 3.82 -9.55 -1.65
C PRO A 408 3.91 -10.90 -2.36
N HIS A 409 4.05 -10.90 -3.68
CA HIS A 409 4.06 -12.12 -4.51
C HIS A 409 5.46 -12.61 -4.91
N LEU A 410 6.52 -11.82 -4.67
CA LEU A 410 7.87 -12.11 -5.21
C LEU A 410 8.97 -12.11 -4.14
N GLY A 411 8.70 -11.64 -2.92
CA GLY A 411 9.63 -11.73 -1.78
C GLY A 411 9.61 -13.07 -1.06
N ARG A 412 8.47 -13.79 -1.11
CA ARG A 412 8.31 -15.10 -0.48
C ARG A 412 8.80 -16.22 -1.40
N GLY A 413 9.58 -17.14 -0.86
CA GLY A 413 10.04 -18.34 -1.57
C GLY A 413 11.24 -18.11 -2.53
N PRO A 414 11.48 -19.06 -3.45
CA PRO A 414 12.57 -19.00 -4.42
C PRO A 414 12.56 -17.72 -5.27
N LEU A 415 13.72 -17.40 -5.85
CA LEU A 415 13.90 -16.19 -6.67
C LEU A 415 13.32 -16.41 -8.08
N ASP A 416 12.05 -16.04 -8.27
CA ASP A 416 11.45 -15.97 -9.61
C ASP A 416 11.96 -14.74 -10.38
N LEU A 417 13.13 -14.90 -10.99
CA LEU A 417 13.73 -13.89 -11.84
C LEU A 417 12.88 -13.60 -13.09
N ALA A 418 12.02 -14.52 -13.56
CA ALA A 418 11.17 -14.31 -14.73
C ALA A 418 9.96 -13.44 -14.39
N GLY A 419 9.25 -13.73 -13.29
CA GLY A 419 8.20 -12.86 -12.74
C GLY A 419 8.72 -11.46 -12.46
N ILE A 420 9.86 -11.33 -11.76
CA ILE A 420 10.50 -10.03 -11.50
C ILE A 420 10.85 -9.30 -12.80
N THR A 421 11.39 -10.00 -13.81
CA THR A 421 11.73 -9.37 -15.10
C THR A 421 10.49 -8.84 -15.83
N ARG A 422 9.33 -9.52 -15.72
CA ARG A 422 8.07 -9.00 -16.27
C ARG A 422 7.58 -7.77 -15.53
N THR A 423 7.63 -7.78 -14.19
CA THR A 423 7.27 -6.62 -13.35
C THR A 423 8.14 -5.40 -13.67
N LEU A 424 9.46 -5.55 -13.66
CA LEU A 424 10.39 -4.42 -13.84
C LEU A 424 10.40 -3.82 -15.26
N LEU A 425 9.85 -4.52 -16.25
CA LEU A 425 9.81 -4.09 -17.66
C LEU A 425 8.37 -3.94 -18.21
N HIS A 426 7.35 -4.00 -17.34
CA HIS A 426 5.92 -3.92 -17.68
C HIS A 426 5.48 -4.87 -18.81
N LEU A 427 5.99 -6.10 -18.81
CA LEU A 427 5.63 -7.14 -19.79
C LEU A 427 4.30 -7.81 -19.43
N ALA A 428 3.63 -8.39 -20.43
CA ALA A 428 2.45 -9.23 -20.22
C ALA A 428 2.78 -10.42 -19.29
N PRO A 429 1.86 -10.89 -18.43
CA PRO A 429 2.16 -11.91 -17.41
C PRO A 429 2.66 -13.25 -17.98
N ASP A 430 2.22 -13.59 -19.18
CA ASP A 430 2.57 -14.80 -19.94
C ASP A 430 3.77 -14.62 -20.89
N ALA A 431 4.28 -13.38 -21.05
CA ALA A 431 5.34 -13.07 -22.01
C ALA A 431 6.57 -13.97 -21.79
N PRO A 432 7.17 -14.53 -22.86
CA PRO A 432 8.41 -15.30 -22.74
C PRO A 432 9.55 -14.36 -22.34
N VAL A 433 10.25 -14.71 -21.25
CA VAL A 433 11.43 -13.98 -20.79
C VAL A 433 12.66 -14.75 -21.24
N ASP A 434 13.59 -14.07 -21.92
CA ASP A 434 14.87 -14.61 -22.35
C ASP A 434 16.04 -13.94 -21.60
N ALA A 435 17.27 -14.37 -21.91
CA ALA A 435 18.46 -13.80 -21.31
C ALA A 435 18.68 -12.30 -21.64
N ALA A 436 18.12 -11.77 -22.74
CA ALA A 436 18.22 -10.34 -23.05
C ALA A 436 17.27 -9.52 -22.16
N LEU A 437 16.03 -9.97 -21.98
CA LEU A 437 15.08 -9.32 -21.06
C LEU A 437 15.56 -9.40 -19.60
N HIS A 438 16.15 -10.52 -19.17
CA HIS A 438 16.81 -10.61 -17.87
C HIS A 438 17.99 -9.62 -17.73
N TYR A 439 18.80 -9.45 -18.79
CA TYR A 439 19.88 -8.49 -18.82
C TYR A 439 19.38 -7.04 -18.69
N ASP A 440 18.30 -6.68 -19.38
CA ASP A 440 17.71 -5.35 -19.33
C ASP A 440 17.11 -5.04 -17.94
N ALA A 441 16.42 -6.00 -17.31
CA ALA A 441 15.91 -5.84 -15.94
C ALA A 441 17.03 -5.72 -14.89
N LEU A 442 18.11 -6.50 -15.01
CA LEU A 442 19.29 -6.38 -14.15
C LEU A 442 20.01 -5.03 -14.36
N THR A 443 20.11 -4.57 -15.61
CA THR A 443 20.68 -3.26 -15.95
C THR A 443 19.82 -2.11 -15.40
N LEU A 444 18.49 -2.26 -15.44
CA LEU A 444 17.55 -1.29 -14.86
C LEU A 444 17.69 -1.23 -13.34
N ALA A 445 17.67 -2.37 -12.64
CA ALA A 445 17.87 -2.45 -11.19
C ALA A 445 19.20 -1.82 -10.76
N SER A 446 20.28 -2.08 -11.49
CA SER A 446 21.58 -1.43 -11.29
C SER A 446 21.53 0.10 -11.48
N SER A 447 20.87 0.57 -12.53
CA SER A 447 20.74 2.00 -12.85
C SER A 447 19.83 2.76 -11.87
N ALA A 448 18.86 2.06 -11.27
CA ALA A 448 18.00 2.56 -10.21
C ALA A 448 18.76 2.66 -8.88
N HIS A 449 19.51 1.61 -8.51
CA HIS A 449 20.30 1.53 -7.28
C HIS A 449 21.36 2.63 -7.19
N ARG A 450 22.05 2.93 -8.30
CA ARG A 450 23.02 4.05 -8.38
C ARG A 450 22.39 5.43 -8.17
N ARG A 451 21.06 5.55 -8.18
CA ARG A 451 20.28 6.77 -7.91
C ARG A 451 19.44 6.67 -6.63
N GLY A 452 19.71 5.68 -5.77
CA GLY A 452 18.92 5.41 -4.55
C GLY A 452 17.53 4.78 -4.78
N ARG A 453 17.04 4.72 -6.02
CA ARG A 453 15.67 4.30 -6.38
C ARG A 453 15.47 2.77 -6.48
N ALA A 454 16.10 2.01 -5.59
CA ALA A 454 16.04 0.54 -5.56
C ALA A 454 15.62 -0.04 -4.20
N GLY A 455 14.86 0.71 -3.40
CA GLY A 455 14.34 0.25 -2.10
C GLY A 455 13.23 -0.82 -2.19
N SER A 456 12.57 -0.94 -3.34
CA SER A 456 11.63 -2.02 -3.67
C SER A 456 11.65 -2.30 -5.19
N LEU A 457 11.02 -3.40 -5.62
CA LEU A 457 10.84 -3.66 -7.07
C LEU A 457 10.00 -2.56 -7.73
N ASP A 458 8.98 -2.06 -7.05
CA ASP A 458 8.09 -0.99 -7.50
C ASP A 458 8.86 0.31 -7.76
N ALA A 459 9.84 0.66 -6.92
CA ALA A 459 10.71 1.83 -7.13
C ALA A 459 11.60 1.67 -8.39
N ILE A 460 12.06 0.44 -8.68
CA ILE A 460 12.86 0.12 -9.87
C ILE A 460 11.98 0.17 -11.13
N ALA A 461 10.75 -0.34 -11.06
CA ALA A 461 9.77 -0.28 -12.15
C ALA A 461 9.35 1.17 -12.45
N ALA A 462 9.00 1.95 -11.42
CA ALA A 462 8.70 3.38 -11.52
C ALA A 462 9.89 4.13 -12.16
N TYR A 463 11.12 3.84 -11.72
CA TYR A 463 12.32 4.41 -12.32
C TYR A 463 12.43 4.06 -13.82
N GLY A 464 12.14 2.82 -14.20
CA GLY A 464 12.08 2.38 -15.60
C GLY A 464 11.07 3.14 -16.46
N LEU A 465 9.93 3.53 -15.88
CA LEU A 465 8.97 4.44 -16.51
C LEU A 465 9.51 5.87 -16.58
N THR A 466 10.06 6.44 -15.50
CA THR A 466 10.60 7.82 -15.51
C THR A 466 11.71 8.04 -16.54
N ARG A 467 12.47 6.98 -16.89
CA ARG A 467 13.49 7.01 -17.94
C ARG A 467 12.95 7.19 -19.35
N GLN A 468 11.65 6.98 -19.58
CA GLN A 468 10.99 7.22 -20.87
C GLN A 468 10.54 8.67 -21.02
N GLY A 469 10.72 9.50 -19.98
CA GLY A 469 10.32 10.89 -19.92
C GLY A 469 8.87 11.07 -19.47
N TYR A 470 8.57 12.25 -18.92
CA TYR A 470 7.20 12.68 -18.64
C TYR A 470 6.71 13.54 -19.81
N PRO A 471 5.64 13.15 -20.53
CA PRO A 471 5.14 13.96 -21.65
C PRO A 471 4.65 15.32 -21.15
N GLN A 472 5.18 16.42 -21.68
CA GLN A 472 4.88 17.78 -21.16
C GLN A 472 3.38 18.09 -21.14
N GLN A 473 2.63 17.57 -22.12
CA GLN A 473 1.19 17.75 -22.24
C GLN A 473 0.36 17.07 -21.13
N THR A 474 0.98 16.32 -20.22
CA THR A 474 0.33 15.77 -19.01
C THR A 474 0.37 16.73 -17.82
N ALA A 475 1.20 17.79 -17.84
CA ALA A 475 1.31 18.72 -16.72
C ALA A 475 0.02 19.56 -16.54
N LEU A 476 -0.35 19.79 -15.28
CA LEU A 476 -1.47 20.65 -14.90
C LEU A 476 -0.90 22.00 -14.41
N GLY A 477 -1.18 23.07 -15.17
CA GLY A 477 -0.59 24.40 -14.98
C GLY A 477 -1.61 25.48 -14.57
N GLY A 478 -1.24 26.33 -13.61
CA GLY A 478 -2.06 27.40 -13.05
C GLY A 478 -2.30 28.58 -14.00
N ASP A 479 -2.96 29.64 -13.52
CA ASP A 479 -3.17 30.87 -14.31
C ASP A 479 -1.86 31.66 -14.54
N ASP A 480 -0.87 31.43 -13.68
CA ASP A 480 0.52 31.88 -13.77
C ASP A 480 1.40 30.93 -14.61
N GLY A 481 0.86 29.78 -15.04
CA GLY A 481 1.60 28.71 -15.71
C GLY A 481 2.43 27.81 -14.78
N ALA A 482 2.37 27.99 -13.46
CA ALA A 482 3.12 27.14 -12.52
C ALA A 482 2.53 25.72 -12.47
N PRO A 483 3.37 24.66 -12.39
CA PRO A 483 2.89 23.29 -12.27
C PRO A 483 2.28 23.07 -10.89
N TYR A 484 0.97 22.83 -10.82
CA TYR A 484 0.28 22.39 -9.61
C TYR A 484 -0.14 20.91 -9.68
N GLY A 485 0.17 20.17 -10.75
CA GLY A 485 -0.19 18.75 -10.83
C GLY A 485 0.22 18.03 -12.11
N ARG A 486 -0.25 16.78 -12.25
CA ARG A 486 -0.15 15.98 -13.47
C ARG A 486 -1.40 15.13 -13.71
N ASN A 487 -1.83 15.05 -14.96
CA ASN A 487 -2.81 14.09 -15.44
C ASN A 487 -2.11 12.85 -16.02
N TRP A 488 -2.07 11.78 -15.22
CA TRP A 488 -1.50 10.49 -15.55
C TRP A 488 -2.38 9.65 -16.48
N ALA A 489 -3.64 10.05 -16.74
CA ALA A 489 -4.48 9.40 -17.74
C ALA A 489 -4.05 9.69 -19.21
N GLY A 490 -2.90 10.36 -19.43
CA GLY A 490 -2.33 10.64 -20.76
C GLY A 490 -3.06 11.71 -21.59
N ARG A 491 -4.17 12.27 -21.07
CA ARG A 491 -5.03 13.22 -21.81
C ARG A 491 -4.61 14.69 -21.57
N PRO A 492 -4.31 15.46 -22.63
CA PRO A 492 -3.94 16.88 -22.47
C PRO A 492 -5.16 17.78 -22.22
N GLY A 493 -4.89 19.04 -21.86
CA GLY A 493 -5.87 20.13 -21.90
C GLY A 493 -6.80 20.28 -20.68
N ILE A 494 -6.56 19.54 -19.59
CA ILE A 494 -7.26 19.76 -18.32
C ILE A 494 -6.68 20.98 -17.60
N ARG A 495 -7.50 22.00 -17.35
CA ARG A 495 -7.22 23.08 -16.40
C ARG A 495 -8.14 22.89 -15.19
N LEU A 496 -7.59 22.66 -14.01
CA LEU A 496 -8.34 22.56 -12.76
C LEU A 496 -8.42 23.92 -12.05
N HIS A 497 -9.16 23.93 -10.94
CA HIS A 497 -9.19 24.98 -9.94
C HIS A 497 -9.20 24.25 -8.58
N MET A 498 -8.05 24.23 -7.89
CA MET A 498 -7.82 23.38 -6.71
C MET A 498 -8.23 24.04 -5.39
N ASP A 499 -8.40 25.36 -5.40
CA ASP A 499 -8.82 26.21 -4.27
C ASP A 499 -10.24 25.89 -3.76
N VAL A 500 -11.04 25.18 -4.57
CA VAL A 500 -12.44 24.85 -4.27
C VAL A 500 -12.75 23.40 -4.59
N VAL A 501 -13.76 22.89 -3.91
CA VAL A 501 -14.47 21.64 -4.23
C VAL A 501 -15.94 21.98 -4.47
N ALA A 502 -16.65 21.10 -5.17
CA ALA A 502 -18.06 21.28 -5.47
C ALA A 502 -18.87 20.01 -5.21
N ASP A 503 -20.16 20.22 -4.95
CA ASP A 503 -21.18 19.20 -4.75
C ASP A 503 -22.56 19.78 -5.17
N PRO A 504 -23.65 19.00 -5.17
CA PRO A 504 -24.99 19.51 -5.52
C PRO A 504 -25.56 20.58 -4.57
N GLN A 505 -24.96 20.81 -3.40
CA GLN A 505 -25.34 21.88 -2.48
C GLN A 505 -24.54 23.18 -2.75
N GLY A 506 -23.37 23.11 -3.39
CA GLY A 506 -22.69 24.28 -3.94
C GLY A 506 -21.18 24.13 -4.16
N VAL A 507 -20.50 25.28 -4.27
CA VAL A 507 -19.04 25.38 -4.34
C VAL A 507 -18.51 25.84 -2.98
N ARG A 508 -17.49 25.16 -2.45
CA ARG A 508 -16.90 25.39 -1.12
C ARG A 508 -15.38 25.49 -1.22
N PRO A 509 -14.68 26.18 -0.29
CA PRO A 509 -13.22 26.12 -0.22
C PRO A 509 -12.72 24.67 -0.09
N SER A 510 -11.57 24.37 -0.70
CA SER A 510 -10.97 23.03 -0.57
C SER A 510 -10.31 22.84 0.80
N PRO A 511 -10.31 21.61 1.36
CA PRO A 511 -9.71 21.35 2.67
C PRO A 511 -8.17 21.28 2.63
N TRP A 512 -7.55 21.34 1.44
CA TRP A 512 -6.11 21.25 1.21
C TRP A 512 -5.44 22.58 0.80
N GLY A 513 -6.22 23.62 0.47
CA GLY A 513 -5.71 24.95 0.08
C GLY A 513 -5.20 25.06 -1.37
N PRO A 514 -4.68 26.23 -1.79
CA PRO A 514 -4.34 26.49 -3.20
C PRO A 514 -3.07 25.77 -3.69
N ASP A 515 -2.10 25.50 -2.80
CA ASP A 515 -0.76 25.03 -3.18
C ASP A 515 -0.65 23.52 -3.51
N ALA A 516 -1.71 22.75 -3.31
CA ALA A 516 -1.67 21.28 -3.30
C ALA A 516 -1.45 20.65 -4.69
N TYR A 517 -0.64 19.59 -4.73
CA TYR A 517 -0.27 18.89 -5.95
C TYR A 517 -1.36 17.92 -6.43
N ALA A 518 -2.03 18.24 -7.53
CA ALA A 518 -3.12 17.46 -8.10
C ALA A 518 -2.60 16.26 -8.92
N VAL A 519 -3.08 15.06 -8.58
CA VAL A 519 -2.75 13.80 -9.25
C VAL A 519 -4.04 13.24 -9.84
N VAL A 520 -4.29 13.52 -11.13
CA VAL A 520 -5.43 12.96 -11.87
C VAL A 520 -4.99 11.66 -12.52
N ALA A 521 -5.75 10.57 -12.32
CA ALA A 521 -5.51 9.29 -12.99
C ALA A 521 -6.81 8.49 -13.13
N GLU A 522 -6.74 7.39 -13.87
CA GLU A 522 -7.82 6.40 -14.00
C GLU A 522 -7.33 5.05 -13.47
N ARG A 523 -8.24 4.16 -13.08
CA ARG A 523 -7.91 2.75 -12.77
C ARG A 523 -8.41 1.83 -13.88
N ASP A 524 -7.70 0.72 -14.11
CA ASP A 524 -8.13 -0.33 -15.04
C ASP A 524 -9.23 -1.23 -14.43
N ALA A 525 -9.77 -2.16 -15.21
CA ALA A 525 -10.80 -3.11 -14.75
C ALA A 525 -10.31 -4.13 -13.70
N GLY A 526 -8.99 -4.25 -13.47
CA GLY A 526 -8.42 -4.97 -12.33
C GLY A 526 -8.28 -4.09 -11.08
N GLY A 527 -8.43 -2.77 -11.22
CA GLY A 527 -8.24 -1.77 -10.18
C GLY A 527 -6.81 -1.21 -10.09
N ARG A 528 -5.92 -1.48 -11.04
CA ARG A 528 -4.56 -0.90 -11.09
C ARG A 528 -4.60 0.54 -11.58
N VAL A 529 -3.73 1.41 -11.10
CA VAL A 529 -3.64 2.80 -11.59
C VAL A 529 -3.05 2.81 -13.01
N LEU A 530 -3.59 3.64 -13.90
CA LEU A 530 -3.07 3.86 -15.25
C LEU A 530 -2.12 5.07 -15.27
N ALA A 531 -0.82 4.79 -15.40
CA ALA A 531 0.23 5.77 -15.62
C ALA A 531 0.58 5.86 -17.11
N ASP A 532 0.11 6.91 -17.77
CA ASP A 532 0.16 7.13 -19.23
C ASP A 532 -0.31 5.90 -20.03
N GLY A 533 -1.46 5.35 -19.61
CA GLY A 533 -2.07 4.16 -20.19
C GLY A 533 -1.45 2.82 -19.76
N LYS A 534 -0.40 2.81 -18.92
CA LYS A 534 0.21 1.57 -18.40
C LYS A 534 -0.31 1.24 -17.00
N PRO A 535 -0.77 0.00 -16.73
CA PRO A 535 -1.27 -0.40 -15.42
C PRO A 535 -0.12 -0.71 -14.44
N VAL A 536 -0.04 0.05 -13.34
CA VAL A 536 1.01 -0.01 -12.30
C VAL A 536 0.43 -0.39 -10.92
N SER A 537 1.28 -0.78 -9.96
CA SER A 537 0.87 -0.96 -8.56
C SER A 537 0.61 0.39 -7.87
N ASP A 538 -0.12 0.37 -6.75
CA ASP A 538 -0.34 1.59 -5.95
C ASP A 538 1.00 2.09 -5.36
N GLU A 539 1.90 1.18 -5.00
CA GLU A 539 3.27 1.45 -4.56
C GLU A 539 4.15 2.03 -5.68
N GLU A 540 4.05 1.49 -6.91
CA GLU A 540 4.77 2.04 -8.07
C GLU A 540 4.24 3.43 -8.43
N PHE A 541 2.93 3.66 -8.36
CA PHE A 541 2.34 4.97 -8.59
C PHE A 541 2.76 5.99 -7.52
N ALA A 542 2.88 5.58 -6.25
CA ALA A 542 3.43 6.43 -5.19
C ALA A 542 4.90 6.82 -5.46
N GLU A 543 5.72 5.91 -5.99
CA GLU A 543 7.10 6.18 -6.43
C GLU A 543 7.17 7.07 -7.69
N LEU A 544 6.17 7.03 -8.57
CA LEU A 544 6.04 7.94 -9.71
C LEU A 544 5.66 9.37 -9.28
N VAL A 545 4.76 9.50 -8.29
CA VAL A 545 4.33 10.80 -7.71
C VAL A 545 5.44 11.42 -6.85
N LEU A 546 6.19 10.61 -6.09
CA LEU A 546 7.35 11.04 -5.31
C LEU A 546 8.42 11.70 -6.19
N HIS A 547 8.67 11.13 -7.36
CA HIS A 547 9.75 11.55 -8.27
C HIS A 547 9.27 12.39 -9.47
N ASP A 548 8.07 12.94 -9.41
CA ASP A 548 7.55 13.86 -10.42
C ASP A 548 8.29 15.21 -10.37
N PRO A 549 8.99 15.65 -11.44
CA PRO A 549 9.74 16.91 -11.45
C PRO A 549 8.85 18.16 -11.40
N GLY A 550 7.52 18.02 -11.55
CA GLY A 550 6.57 19.12 -11.32
C GLY A 550 6.16 19.28 -9.86
N ARG A 551 6.46 18.32 -8.97
CA ARG A 551 6.00 18.33 -7.57
C ARG A 551 6.96 19.11 -6.67
N ARG A 552 6.40 20.02 -5.85
CA ARG A 552 7.12 20.64 -4.72
C ARG A 552 7.19 19.65 -3.53
N PRO A 553 8.32 19.49 -2.83
CA PRO A 553 8.47 18.44 -1.81
C PRO A 553 7.43 18.48 -0.68
N ASP A 554 7.10 19.67 -0.18
CA ASP A 554 6.35 19.86 1.07
C ASP A 554 4.85 20.16 0.89
N VAL A 555 4.35 20.24 -0.35
CA VAL A 555 2.92 20.53 -0.59
C VAL A 555 2.04 19.28 -0.45
N PRO A 556 0.79 19.41 0.02
CA PRO A 556 -0.15 18.30 0.08
C PRO A 556 -0.39 17.67 -1.30
N VAL A 557 -0.77 16.40 -1.37
CA VAL A 557 -1.08 15.71 -2.64
C VAL A 557 -2.56 15.35 -2.72
N VAL A 558 -3.25 15.77 -3.78
CA VAL A 558 -4.69 15.50 -3.96
C VAL A 558 -4.87 14.45 -5.04
N VAL A 559 -5.36 13.27 -4.66
CA VAL A 559 -5.58 12.14 -5.58
C VAL A 559 -6.99 12.24 -6.16
N LEU A 560 -7.05 12.54 -7.45
CA LEU A 560 -8.28 12.75 -8.22
C LEU A 560 -8.51 11.55 -9.15
N ILE A 561 -8.93 10.43 -8.56
CA ILE A 561 -9.23 9.16 -9.22
C ILE A 561 -10.67 8.78 -8.89
N ALA A 562 -11.53 8.66 -9.91
CA ALA A 562 -12.90 8.17 -9.75
C ALA A 562 -12.89 6.67 -9.40
N GLU A 563 -13.60 6.27 -8.35
CA GLU A 563 -13.54 4.90 -7.81
C GLU A 563 -14.74 4.60 -6.90
N GLU A 564 -15.28 3.38 -6.96
CA GLU A 564 -16.55 2.99 -6.30
C GLU A 564 -16.36 2.10 -5.04
N ASP A 565 -15.18 1.50 -4.85
CA ASP A 565 -14.90 0.49 -3.80
C ASP A 565 -14.09 1.07 -2.61
N GLY A 566 -13.59 2.32 -2.67
CA GLY A 566 -12.72 2.91 -1.64
C GLY A 566 -11.30 2.30 -1.56
N ARG A 567 -10.81 1.64 -2.62
CA ARG A 567 -9.41 1.19 -2.80
C ARG A 567 -8.41 2.34 -2.71
N ASN A 568 -8.81 3.55 -3.09
CA ASN A 568 -7.96 4.75 -3.04
C ASN A 568 -7.39 5.03 -1.64
N GLU A 569 -8.04 4.58 -0.55
CA GLU A 569 -7.50 4.68 0.82
C GLU A 569 -6.11 4.06 0.97
N ALA A 570 -5.80 2.98 0.22
CA ALA A 570 -4.49 2.33 0.24
C ALA A 570 -3.42 3.15 -0.50
N LEU A 571 -3.70 3.52 -1.76
CA LEU A 571 -2.83 4.36 -2.59
C LEU A 571 -2.44 5.66 -1.89
N VAL A 572 -3.41 6.34 -1.29
CA VAL A 572 -3.22 7.70 -0.79
C VAL A 572 -2.36 7.71 0.47
N ARG A 573 -2.42 6.63 1.27
CA ARG A 573 -1.44 6.38 2.35
C ARG A 573 -0.05 6.05 1.82
N ALA A 574 0.05 5.22 0.78
CA ALA A 574 1.34 4.94 0.16
C ALA A 574 1.99 6.24 -0.38
N ILE A 575 1.21 7.13 -0.98
CA ILE A 575 1.65 8.47 -1.40
C ILE A 575 2.09 9.30 -0.18
N ALA A 576 1.29 9.38 0.89
CA ALA A 576 1.64 10.17 2.09
C ALA A 576 2.95 9.70 2.76
N ASP A 577 3.08 8.40 3.01
CA ASP A 577 4.27 7.79 3.63
C ASP A 577 5.54 7.97 2.76
N ARG A 578 5.40 7.89 1.43
CA ARG A 578 6.52 8.06 0.47
C ARG A 578 6.93 9.53 0.31
N THR A 579 5.95 10.43 0.16
CA THR A 579 6.19 11.86 -0.08
C THR A 579 6.49 12.65 1.19
N ARG A 580 6.19 12.09 2.37
CA ARG A 580 6.25 12.75 3.68
C ARG A 580 5.37 14.01 3.80
N ALA A 581 4.39 14.15 2.91
CA ALA A 581 3.38 15.20 2.92
C ALA A 581 1.98 14.59 3.14
N ARG A 582 1.05 15.39 3.69
CA ARG A 582 -0.37 15.00 3.78
C ARG A 582 -0.95 14.77 2.38
N ALA A 583 -1.65 13.67 2.18
CA ALA A 583 -2.39 13.40 0.96
C ALA A 583 -3.91 13.43 1.21
N TRP A 584 -4.70 13.58 0.14
CA TRP A 584 -6.16 13.74 0.20
C TRP A 584 -6.86 12.87 -0.85
N PHE A 585 -8.02 12.33 -0.48
CA PHE A 585 -8.87 11.53 -1.37
C PHE A 585 -10.35 11.62 -0.98
N THR A 586 -11.21 10.94 -1.73
CA THR A 586 -12.63 10.72 -1.43
C THR A 586 -12.98 9.25 -1.68
N TYR A 587 -14.09 8.80 -1.08
CA TYR A 587 -14.69 7.48 -1.32
C TYR A 587 -16.04 7.55 -2.05
N GLY A 588 -16.47 8.74 -2.49
CA GLY A 588 -17.68 8.95 -3.30
C GLY A 588 -17.37 9.16 -4.80
N ASP A 589 -18.43 9.26 -5.61
CA ASP A 589 -18.36 9.45 -7.07
C ASP A 589 -17.76 10.81 -7.47
N LEU A 590 -16.43 10.81 -7.58
CA LEU A 590 -15.62 11.96 -7.97
C LEU A 590 -15.66 12.19 -9.48
N ARG A 591 -16.06 13.40 -9.87
CA ARG A 591 -16.05 13.87 -11.26
C ARG A 591 -15.27 15.18 -11.38
N LEU A 592 -14.92 15.53 -12.61
CA LEU A 592 -14.23 16.79 -12.96
C LEU A 592 -15.15 17.66 -13.82
N GLU A 593 -16.15 18.30 -13.19
CA GLU A 593 -17.13 19.14 -13.89
C GLU A 593 -16.54 20.47 -14.33
N THR A 594 -17.09 21.07 -15.41
CA THR A 594 -16.59 22.34 -15.96
C THR A 594 -17.39 23.51 -15.40
N ALA A 595 -16.74 24.35 -14.59
CA ALA A 595 -17.33 25.57 -14.04
C ALA A 595 -17.57 26.63 -15.15
N PRO A 596 -18.41 27.66 -14.93
CA PRO A 596 -18.68 28.72 -15.91
C PRO A 596 -17.44 29.51 -16.38
N THR A 597 -16.33 29.43 -15.65
CA THR A 597 -15.01 30.00 -16.02
C THR A 597 -14.25 29.18 -17.06
N GLY A 598 -14.75 28.00 -17.47
CA GLY A 598 -14.06 27.06 -18.36
C GLY A 598 -12.93 26.25 -17.69
N ARG A 599 -12.78 26.37 -16.36
CA ARG A 599 -11.92 25.51 -15.52
C ARG A 599 -12.73 24.31 -15.02
N ARG A 600 -12.07 23.19 -14.75
CA ARG A 600 -12.70 22.05 -14.08
C ARG A 600 -12.52 22.11 -12.56
N VAL A 601 -13.50 21.65 -11.81
CA VAL A 601 -13.46 21.52 -10.35
C VAL A 601 -13.61 20.06 -9.93
N PRO A 602 -12.96 19.61 -8.84
CA PRO A 602 -13.31 18.36 -8.17
C PRO A 602 -14.76 18.43 -7.68
N PHE A 603 -15.62 17.58 -8.23
CA PHE A 603 -17.06 17.52 -7.92
C PHE A 603 -17.39 16.17 -7.29
N LEU A 604 -18.03 16.16 -6.12
CA LEU A 604 -18.60 14.95 -5.52
C LEU A 604 -20.05 14.83 -5.97
N THR A 605 -20.38 13.78 -6.71
CA THR A 605 -21.73 13.53 -7.20
C THR A 605 -22.61 13.03 -6.05
N ALA A 606 -23.82 13.58 -5.89
CA ALA A 606 -24.81 12.92 -5.05
C ALA A 606 -25.44 11.75 -5.83
N PRO A 607 -25.26 10.48 -5.39
CA PRO A 607 -26.00 9.35 -5.93
C PRO A 607 -27.50 9.44 -5.52
N PRO A 608 -28.37 8.58 -6.07
CA PRO A 608 -29.75 8.43 -5.59
C PRO A 608 -29.79 8.24 -4.06
N PRO A 609 -30.69 8.93 -3.33
CA PRO A 609 -30.72 8.87 -1.87
C PRO A 609 -30.80 7.44 -1.33
N GLY A 610 -29.76 7.02 -0.60
CA GLY A 610 -29.67 5.70 0.00
C GLY A 610 -29.27 4.55 -0.94
N SER A 611 -28.71 4.80 -2.13
CA SER A 611 -27.99 3.73 -2.85
C SER A 611 -26.56 3.59 -2.34
N ASP A 612 -25.79 4.68 -2.41
CA ASP A 612 -24.36 4.76 -2.18
C ASP A 612 -24.05 6.07 -1.42
N PRO A 613 -22.91 6.19 -0.71
CA PRO A 613 -22.56 7.45 -0.03
C PRO A 613 -22.09 8.51 -1.03
N ALA A 614 -22.42 9.79 -0.79
CA ALA A 614 -21.99 10.90 -1.65
C ALA A 614 -20.50 11.22 -1.49
N GLY A 615 -19.91 10.83 -0.35
CA GLY A 615 -18.49 10.95 -0.07
C GLY A 615 -18.16 12.16 0.80
N THR A 616 -16.94 12.13 1.32
CA THR A 616 -16.29 13.30 1.92
C THR A 616 -14.81 13.31 1.56
N TRP A 617 -14.17 14.46 1.66
CA TRP A 617 -12.72 14.57 1.50
C TRP A 617 -12.02 14.11 2.79
N VAL A 618 -11.15 13.13 2.65
CA VAL A 618 -10.48 12.45 3.76
C VAL A 618 -8.96 12.71 3.68
N PRO A 619 -8.32 13.18 4.78
CA PRO A 619 -6.88 13.30 4.86
C PRO A 619 -6.23 11.93 5.11
N ALA A 620 -5.08 11.71 4.49
CA ALA A 620 -4.11 10.68 4.85
C ALA A 620 -2.80 11.37 5.23
N ASP A 621 -2.51 11.40 6.52
CA ASP A 621 -1.20 11.82 7.02
C ASP A 621 -0.15 10.69 6.84
N PRO A 622 1.16 11.02 6.86
CA PRO A 622 2.22 10.03 6.82
C PRO A 622 2.22 9.06 8.02
N ASP A 623 2.93 7.95 7.84
CA ASP A 623 3.06 6.83 8.78
C ASP A 623 1.69 6.17 9.12
N LEU A 624 0.76 6.16 8.15
CA LEU A 624 -0.57 5.53 8.26
C LEU A 624 -0.69 4.19 7.52
N VAL A 625 0.30 3.74 6.75
CA VAL A 625 0.31 2.41 6.12
C VAL A 625 0.30 1.28 7.19
N PRO A 626 -0.49 0.20 7.04
CA PRO A 626 -0.54 -0.88 8.02
C PRO A 626 0.79 -1.61 8.24
N ASP A 627 1.15 -1.86 9.51
CA ASP A 627 2.37 -2.62 9.88
C ASP A 627 2.33 -4.09 9.40
N ASP A 628 1.13 -4.68 9.37
CA ASP A 628 0.86 -6.04 8.88
C ASP A 628 -0.34 -5.98 7.89
N PRO A 629 -0.10 -5.86 6.58
CA PRO A 629 -1.15 -5.86 5.56
C PRO A 629 -1.75 -7.26 5.33
N GLU A 630 -1.14 -8.31 5.88
CA GLU A 630 -1.55 -9.71 5.73
C GLU A 630 -2.38 -10.20 6.95
N ALA A 631 -2.63 -9.30 7.91
CA ALA A 631 -3.40 -9.57 9.11
C ALA A 631 -4.78 -10.17 8.77
N THR A 632 -5.15 -11.24 9.47
CA THR A 632 -6.44 -11.93 9.26
C THR A 632 -7.40 -11.74 10.42
N VAL A 633 -8.69 -11.83 10.11
CA VAL A 633 -9.81 -11.82 11.05
C VAL A 633 -10.46 -13.20 11.04
N ARG A 634 -10.80 -13.72 12.22
CA ARG A 634 -11.58 -14.95 12.37
C ARG A 634 -13.05 -14.63 12.65
N ALA A 635 -13.92 -15.09 11.74
CA ALA A 635 -15.36 -15.07 11.91
C ALA A 635 -15.84 -16.05 12.98
N SER A 636 -17.04 -15.83 13.51
CA SER A 636 -17.64 -16.68 14.56
C SER A 636 -17.96 -18.10 14.07
N ASN A 637 -18.11 -18.31 12.76
CA ASN A 637 -18.23 -19.63 12.12
C ASN A 637 -16.87 -20.27 11.78
N GLY A 638 -15.77 -19.72 12.28
CA GLY A 638 -14.41 -20.22 12.08
C GLY A 638 -13.68 -19.72 10.83
N THR A 639 -14.41 -19.19 9.83
CA THR A 639 -13.85 -18.65 8.58
C THR A 639 -12.76 -17.60 8.82
N LEU A 640 -11.67 -17.66 8.05
CA LEU A 640 -10.62 -16.65 8.02
C LEU A 640 -10.74 -15.79 6.76
N PHE A 641 -10.53 -14.48 6.92
CA PHE A 641 -10.48 -13.50 5.83
C PHE A 641 -9.46 -12.38 6.18
N PRO A 642 -8.83 -11.70 5.21
CA PRO A 642 -7.85 -10.66 5.49
C PRO A 642 -8.49 -9.34 5.94
N ASP A 643 -7.76 -8.50 6.68
CA ASP A 643 -8.22 -7.16 7.13
C ASP A 643 -8.58 -6.24 5.97
N SER A 644 -7.91 -6.41 4.82
CA SER A 644 -8.18 -5.69 3.57
C SER A 644 -9.54 -6.03 2.94
N ASP A 645 -10.14 -7.17 3.28
CA ASP A 645 -11.49 -7.56 2.86
C ASP A 645 -12.60 -6.94 3.74
N ILE A 646 -12.26 -6.19 4.80
CA ILE A 646 -13.26 -5.42 5.56
C ILE A 646 -13.71 -4.21 4.75
N HIS A 647 -15.00 -4.13 4.42
CA HIS A 647 -15.61 -2.92 3.91
C HIS A 647 -15.79 -1.92 5.06
N SER A 648 -15.37 -0.67 4.88
CA SER A 648 -15.44 0.35 5.93
C SER A 648 -14.93 1.70 5.42
N TYR A 649 -15.39 2.79 6.03
CA TYR A 649 -15.14 4.18 5.63
C TYR A 649 -14.44 4.96 6.75
N PRO A 650 -13.37 5.75 6.48
CA PRO A 650 -12.79 6.65 7.48
C PRO A 650 -13.80 7.71 7.95
N LEU A 651 -13.74 8.08 9.23
CA LEU A 651 -14.48 9.21 9.79
C LEU A 651 -13.51 10.36 10.09
N VAL A 652 -13.95 11.59 9.81
CA VAL A 652 -13.16 12.83 9.98
C VAL A 652 -13.71 13.71 11.09
N THR A 653 -12.87 14.63 11.59
CA THR A 653 -13.30 15.79 12.38
C THR A 653 -14.19 16.72 11.55
N VAL A 654 -15.02 17.55 12.20
CA VAL A 654 -15.99 18.43 11.52
C VAL A 654 -15.34 19.46 10.57
N ASP A 655 -14.08 19.81 10.80
CA ASP A 655 -13.25 20.65 9.91
C ASP A 655 -12.62 19.89 8.73
N GLY A 656 -12.79 18.56 8.68
CA GLY A 656 -12.17 17.65 7.71
C GLY A 656 -10.67 17.43 7.90
N GLN A 657 -10.02 18.00 8.92
CA GLN A 657 -8.56 18.07 9.02
C GLN A 657 -7.89 16.91 9.77
N ALA A 658 -8.64 16.04 10.47
CA ALA A 658 -8.08 14.89 11.16
C ALA A 658 -9.00 13.66 11.04
N LEU A 659 -8.43 12.47 11.22
CA LEU A 659 -9.20 11.22 11.33
C LEU A 659 -9.70 11.06 12.77
N THR A 660 -11.01 10.97 12.95
CA THR A 660 -11.66 10.75 14.26
C THR A 660 -12.08 9.29 14.47
N GLY A 661 -12.05 8.43 13.44
CA GLY A 661 -12.63 7.10 13.57
C GLY A 661 -12.82 6.33 12.27
N ARG A 662 -13.72 5.35 12.30
CA ARG A 662 -14.10 4.52 11.14
C ARG A 662 -15.51 3.92 11.27
N ALA A 663 -16.28 3.96 10.19
CA ALA A 663 -17.54 3.25 10.06
C ALA A 663 -17.34 1.88 9.39
N PHE A 664 -17.81 0.82 10.04
CA PHE A 664 -17.83 -0.56 9.57
C PHE A 664 -19.24 -0.90 9.05
N LEU A 665 -19.62 -0.20 7.98
CA LEU A 665 -20.90 -0.30 7.29
C LEU A 665 -20.65 -0.71 5.83
N ASP A 666 -21.68 -1.21 5.15
CA ASP A 666 -21.69 -1.29 3.69
C ASP A 666 -22.14 0.06 3.07
N ALA A 667 -22.15 0.15 1.74
CA ALA A 667 -22.45 1.40 1.02
C ALA A 667 -23.86 1.93 1.32
N HIS A 668 -24.85 1.04 1.43
CA HIS A 668 -26.24 1.41 1.69
C HIS A 668 -26.41 1.94 3.12
N ASP A 669 -25.87 1.22 4.12
CA ASP A 669 -25.94 1.68 5.50
C ASP A 669 -25.07 2.93 5.76
N MET A 670 -23.98 3.13 5.02
CA MET A 670 -23.19 4.37 5.06
C MET A 670 -23.99 5.54 4.45
N ALA A 671 -24.59 5.35 3.27
CA ALA A 671 -25.42 6.36 2.59
C ALA A 671 -26.55 6.89 3.47
N LEU A 672 -27.23 5.99 4.20
CA LEU A 672 -28.33 6.32 5.12
C LEU A 672 -27.90 7.08 6.40
N ARG A 673 -26.58 7.23 6.65
CA ARG A 673 -26.05 7.83 7.89
C ARG A 673 -24.97 8.88 7.65
N GLU A 674 -24.59 9.15 6.40
CA GLU A 674 -23.38 9.92 6.08
C GLU A 674 -23.40 11.32 6.69
N GLU A 675 -24.51 12.05 6.64
CA GLU A 675 -24.58 13.45 7.12
C GLU A 675 -24.43 13.55 8.64
N ALA A 676 -25.20 12.79 9.41
CA ALA A 676 -24.98 12.59 10.85
C ALA A 676 -23.56 12.10 11.19
N LEU A 677 -22.90 11.35 10.30
CA LEU A 677 -21.51 10.92 10.46
C LEU A 677 -20.47 12.00 10.11
N ARG A 678 -20.79 13.03 9.33
CA ARG A 678 -19.91 14.21 9.13
C ARG A 678 -19.72 15.00 10.42
N VAL A 679 -20.74 15.05 11.27
CA VAL A 679 -20.76 15.84 12.52
C VAL A 679 -20.47 15.03 13.79
N VAL A 680 -20.23 13.72 13.67
CA VAL A 680 -20.17 12.77 14.80
C VAL A 680 -19.11 13.12 15.87
N SER A 681 -18.01 13.75 15.47
CA SER A 681 -16.93 14.20 16.37
C SER A 681 -17.32 15.37 17.28
N ALA A 682 -18.28 16.21 16.88
CA ALA A 682 -18.77 17.32 17.70
C ALA A 682 -19.85 16.94 18.72
N ILE A 683 -20.26 15.66 18.76
CA ILE A 683 -21.37 15.22 19.61
C ILE A 683 -20.98 15.22 21.09
N GLN A 684 -21.74 15.96 21.90
CA GLN A 684 -21.57 16.11 23.35
C GLN A 684 -22.80 15.64 24.16
N HIS A 685 -23.92 15.38 23.48
CA HIS A 685 -25.22 15.13 24.09
C HIS A 685 -25.90 13.91 23.47
N TYR A 686 -26.89 13.38 24.17
CA TYR A 686 -27.82 12.37 23.66
C TYR A 686 -29.27 12.72 24.01
N VAL A 687 -30.21 12.04 23.36
CA VAL A 687 -31.64 12.02 23.73
C VAL A 687 -32.13 10.59 23.80
N ASN A 688 -33.10 10.33 24.68
CA ASN A 688 -33.87 9.09 24.69
C ASN A 688 -35.07 9.25 23.76
N VAL A 689 -35.29 8.31 22.85
CA VAL A 689 -36.42 8.29 21.89
C VAL A 689 -37.17 6.96 21.98
N MET A 690 -38.47 7.04 22.22
CA MET A 690 -39.40 5.95 21.92
C MET A 690 -40.04 6.21 20.56
N GLU A 691 -39.70 5.40 19.55
CA GLU A 691 -40.37 5.45 18.23
C GLU A 691 -41.87 5.18 18.40
N GLY A 692 -42.71 6.07 17.87
CA GLY A 692 -44.17 5.95 17.97
C GLY A 692 -44.72 4.88 17.03
N LEU A 693 -45.51 3.94 17.55
CA LEU A 693 -46.25 2.99 16.71
C LEU A 693 -47.46 3.68 16.04
N PRO A 694 -47.52 3.82 14.70
CA PRO A 694 -48.58 4.56 14.03
C PRO A 694 -49.98 4.03 14.36
N GLY A 695 -50.85 4.92 14.82
CA GLY A 695 -52.21 4.59 15.26
C GLY A 695 -52.31 3.95 16.66
N VAL A 696 -51.20 3.79 17.39
CA VAL A 696 -51.18 3.23 18.76
C VAL A 696 -50.75 4.29 19.78
N TYR A 697 -49.58 4.91 19.56
CA TYR A 697 -49.09 6.03 20.38
C TYR A 697 -48.16 6.94 19.58
N ALA A 698 -48.10 8.22 19.95
CA ALA A 698 -47.14 9.17 19.38
C ALA A 698 -45.73 8.88 19.91
N GLY A 699 -44.71 9.15 19.09
CA GLY A 699 -43.32 9.06 19.55
C GLY A 699 -43.04 10.06 20.67
N ARG A 700 -42.19 9.66 21.61
CA ARG A 700 -41.74 10.50 22.74
C ARG A 700 -40.23 10.67 22.67
N GLN A 701 -39.76 11.85 23.07
CA GLN A 701 -38.34 12.20 23.10
C GLN A 701 -38.02 13.01 24.35
N SER A 702 -36.86 12.79 24.96
CA SER A 702 -36.37 13.57 26.11
C SER A 702 -35.85 14.96 25.69
N GLY A 703 -35.55 15.80 26.68
CA GLY A 703 -34.59 16.90 26.48
C GLY A 703 -33.17 16.36 26.21
N LEU A 704 -32.24 17.27 25.86
CA LEU A 704 -30.82 16.93 25.73
C LEU A 704 -30.25 16.47 27.08
N LEU A 705 -29.57 15.34 27.07
CA LEU A 705 -28.83 14.77 28.19
C LEU A 705 -27.32 14.83 27.89
N PRO A 706 -26.45 15.20 28.84
CA PRO A 706 -25.01 15.24 28.61
C PRO A 706 -24.43 13.83 28.52
N LEU A 707 -23.50 13.60 27.58
CA LEU A 707 -22.69 12.39 27.59
C LEU A 707 -21.65 12.47 28.72
N PRO A 708 -21.25 11.32 29.33
CA PRO A 708 -20.18 11.30 30.34
C PRO A 708 -18.83 11.75 29.76
N ARG A 709 -18.65 11.60 28.44
CA ARG A 709 -17.53 12.11 27.66
C ARG A 709 -18.02 12.47 26.26
N GLY A 710 -17.78 13.70 25.79
CA GLY A 710 -18.04 14.05 24.39
C GLY A 710 -17.17 13.24 23.42
N LEU A 711 -17.63 13.08 22.18
CA LEU A 711 -16.96 12.25 21.17
C LEU A 711 -15.67 12.89 20.62
N ASP A 712 -15.45 14.18 20.87
CA ASP A 712 -14.21 14.89 20.56
C ASP A 712 -12.98 14.26 21.25
N GLY A 713 -11.85 14.28 20.54
CA GLY A 713 -10.59 13.66 20.95
C GLY A 713 -10.66 12.12 21.14
N SER A 714 -11.69 11.46 20.61
CA SER A 714 -11.92 10.02 20.77
C SER A 714 -11.79 9.26 19.44
N TYR A 715 -11.51 7.95 19.49
CA TYR A 715 -11.63 7.08 18.32
C TYR A 715 -13.05 6.54 18.20
N ILE A 716 -13.78 6.96 17.18
CA ILE A 716 -15.20 6.60 16.99
C ILE A 716 -15.28 5.40 16.04
N ALA A 717 -15.75 4.25 16.51
CA ALA A 717 -16.08 3.10 15.67
C ALA A 717 -17.60 2.95 15.57
N VAL A 718 -18.12 2.93 14.35
CA VAL A 718 -19.56 2.80 14.05
C VAL A 718 -19.78 1.47 13.34
N GLY A 719 -20.88 0.78 13.60
CA GLY A 719 -21.19 -0.48 12.91
C GLY A 719 -22.47 -1.13 13.41
N HIS A 720 -22.71 -2.36 12.97
CA HIS A 720 -23.88 -3.13 13.40
C HIS A 720 -23.59 -4.01 14.62
N GLY A 721 -24.56 -4.04 15.53
CA GLY A 721 -24.62 -4.96 16.67
C GLY A 721 -26.05 -5.45 16.90
N ASP A 722 -26.16 -6.59 17.59
CA ASP A 722 -27.42 -7.26 17.99
C ASP A 722 -27.11 -8.07 19.25
N SER A 723 -27.74 -7.77 20.38
CA SER A 723 -27.62 -8.57 21.61
C SER A 723 -26.17 -8.91 22.01
N GLY A 724 -25.28 -7.91 21.98
CA GLY A 724 -23.84 -8.07 22.24
C GLY A 724 -23.02 -8.71 21.10
N ARG A 725 -23.61 -9.09 19.96
CA ARG A 725 -22.89 -9.61 18.78
C ARG A 725 -22.26 -8.46 18.00
N THR A 726 -21.09 -8.70 17.41
CA THR A 726 -20.42 -7.78 16.47
C THR A 726 -20.38 -8.36 15.06
N THR A 727 -20.58 -7.52 14.04
CA THR A 727 -20.33 -7.88 12.64
C THR A 727 -19.26 -6.98 12.01
N LEU A 728 -18.68 -7.44 10.90
CA LEU A 728 -17.85 -6.66 10.01
C LEU A 728 -18.31 -6.91 8.56
N PRO A 729 -18.70 -5.89 7.79
CA PRO A 729 -19.05 -6.09 6.39
C PRO A 729 -17.81 -6.47 5.58
N ARG A 730 -17.97 -7.46 4.70
CA ARG A 730 -16.90 -7.98 3.84
C ARG A 730 -17.11 -7.58 2.39
N ARG A 731 -16.03 -7.16 1.73
CA ARG A 731 -16.01 -6.69 0.33
C ARG A 731 -16.30 -7.84 -0.62
N SER A 732 -15.60 -8.97 -0.46
CA SER A 732 -15.69 -10.13 -1.36
C SER A 732 -17.06 -10.82 -1.35
N THR A 733 -17.87 -10.63 -0.30
CA THR A 733 -19.21 -11.23 -0.18
C THR A 733 -20.33 -10.20 -0.15
N ARG A 734 -20.01 -8.89 -0.13
CA ARG A 734 -20.96 -7.78 0.06
C ARG A 734 -21.98 -8.02 1.20
N ALA A 735 -21.49 -8.53 2.34
CA ALA A 735 -22.35 -8.98 3.44
C ALA A 735 -21.69 -8.83 4.81
N ASN A 736 -22.51 -8.66 5.85
CA ASN A 736 -22.08 -8.57 7.25
C ASN A 736 -21.66 -9.93 7.81
N GLN A 737 -20.36 -10.11 8.07
CA GLN A 737 -19.81 -11.31 8.68
C GLN A 737 -19.81 -11.18 10.21
N ALA A 738 -20.49 -12.08 10.91
CA ALA A 738 -20.41 -12.15 12.38
C ALA A 738 -18.99 -12.53 12.83
N VAL A 739 -18.45 -11.77 13.79
CA VAL A 739 -17.14 -11.97 14.43
C VAL A 739 -17.27 -11.94 15.95
N HIS A 740 -16.30 -12.52 16.67
CA HIS A 740 -16.23 -12.37 18.11
C HIS A 740 -15.77 -10.93 18.48
N PRO A 741 -16.30 -10.26 19.52
CA PRO A 741 -15.95 -8.87 19.86
C PRO A 741 -14.45 -8.63 20.04
N ARG A 742 -13.73 -9.60 20.63
CA ARG A 742 -12.25 -9.63 20.69
C ARG A 742 -11.56 -9.43 19.32
N GLN A 743 -12.15 -9.90 18.22
CA GLN A 743 -11.63 -9.72 16.86
C GLN A 743 -11.85 -8.27 16.38
N LEU A 744 -13.01 -7.66 16.67
CA LEU A 744 -13.20 -6.21 16.46
C LEU A 744 -12.16 -5.40 17.26
N GLY A 745 -11.94 -5.75 18.53
CA GLY A 745 -10.88 -5.16 19.35
C GLY A 745 -9.50 -5.22 18.68
N ARG A 746 -9.13 -6.37 18.07
CA ARG A 746 -7.89 -6.54 17.29
C ARG A 746 -7.88 -5.75 15.98
N VAL A 747 -9.02 -5.57 15.33
CA VAL A 747 -9.17 -4.75 14.12
C VAL A 747 -8.92 -3.27 14.44
N LEU A 748 -9.38 -2.79 15.60
CA LEU A 748 -9.12 -1.43 16.06
C LEU A 748 -7.67 -1.28 16.54
N ALA A 749 -7.19 -2.19 17.41
CA ALA A 749 -5.87 -2.14 18.03
C ALA A 749 -4.70 -2.02 17.03
N ARG A 750 -4.78 -2.71 15.88
CA ARG A 750 -3.71 -2.67 14.87
C ARG A 750 -3.71 -1.40 14.00
N ARG A 751 -4.82 -0.66 13.92
CA ARG A 751 -4.97 0.46 12.98
C ARG A 751 -4.09 1.64 13.38
N ARG A 752 -3.27 2.11 12.43
CA ARG A 752 -2.39 3.28 12.61
C ARG A 752 -3.17 4.50 13.09
N SER A 753 -4.36 4.76 12.53
CA SER A 753 -5.25 5.85 12.96
C SER A 753 -5.83 5.73 14.38
N MET A 754 -5.73 4.56 15.05
CA MET A 754 -6.02 4.42 16.48
C MET A 754 -4.75 4.51 17.34
N ARG A 755 -3.56 4.30 16.75
CA ARG A 755 -2.25 4.32 17.41
C ARG A 755 -1.54 5.67 17.32
N THR A 756 -1.95 6.56 16.42
CA THR A 756 -1.52 7.96 16.35
C THR A 756 -2.21 8.85 17.38
N LEU A 757 -3.38 8.45 17.90
CA LEU A 757 -4.07 9.17 18.99
C LEU A 757 -3.35 8.93 20.33
N PRO A 758 -3.31 9.93 21.24
CA PRO A 758 -2.72 9.78 22.57
C PRO A 758 -3.24 8.54 23.31
N PRO A 759 -2.44 7.76 24.07
CA PRO A 759 -2.86 6.48 24.66
C PRO A 759 -4.11 6.53 25.55
N GLU A 760 -4.38 7.68 26.16
CA GLU A 760 -5.54 7.97 27.00
C GLU A 760 -6.83 8.29 26.22
N ALA A 761 -6.75 8.57 24.92
CA ALA A 761 -7.92 8.82 24.07
C ALA A 761 -8.87 7.61 24.09
N PRO A 762 -10.17 7.80 24.42
CA PRO A 762 -11.11 6.69 24.55
C PRO A 762 -11.61 6.24 23.17
N VAL A 763 -12.26 5.07 23.16
CA VAL A 763 -12.92 4.49 21.99
C VAL A 763 -14.43 4.56 22.18
N TRP A 764 -15.12 5.29 21.31
CA TRP A 764 -16.59 5.30 21.28
C TRP A 764 -17.09 4.22 20.32
N LEU A 765 -17.90 3.28 20.82
CA LEU A 765 -18.50 2.21 20.03
C LEU A 765 -19.98 2.54 19.78
N LEU A 766 -20.26 3.11 18.61
CA LEU A 766 -21.62 3.34 18.12
C LEU A 766 -22.09 2.08 17.37
N LEU A 767 -22.22 1.00 18.13
CA LEU A 767 -22.74 -0.30 17.70
C LEU A 767 -23.91 -0.65 18.62
N CYS A 768 -25.08 -0.96 18.06
CA CYS A 768 -26.29 -1.25 18.81
C CYS A 768 -26.09 -2.39 19.82
N GLU A 769 -26.59 -2.19 21.04
CA GLU A 769 -26.74 -3.21 22.08
C GLU A 769 -25.41 -3.89 22.49
N LEU A 770 -24.26 -3.23 22.28
CA LEU A 770 -22.96 -3.90 22.38
C LEU A 770 -22.56 -4.24 23.83
N SER A 771 -23.09 -3.54 24.84
CA SER A 771 -22.88 -3.95 26.23
C SER A 771 -23.95 -4.88 26.81
N MET A 772 -25.03 -5.20 26.08
CA MET A 772 -26.04 -6.14 26.56
C MET A 772 -25.44 -7.51 26.90
N THR A 773 -25.80 -8.03 28.07
CA THR A 773 -25.42 -9.35 28.57
C THR A 773 -26.67 -10.21 28.79
N ARG A 774 -26.58 -11.53 28.60
CA ARG A 774 -27.73 -12.42 28.90
C ARG A 774 -27.92 -12.56 30.42
N ALA A 775 -29.16 -12.77 30.85
CA ALA A 775 -29.50 -12.89 32.28
C ALA A 775 -28.89 -14.12 32.98
N ASP A 776 -28.51 -15.14 32.21
CA ASP A 776 -27.82 -16.37 32.61
C ASP A 776 -26.30 -16.32 32.42
N GLN A 777 -25.76 -15.22 31.86
CA GLN A 777 -24.33 -15.07 31.57
C GLN A 777 -23.50 -14.92 32.85
N ASP A 778 -22.48 -15.77 33.01
CA ASP A 778 -21.47 -15.55 34.05
C ASP A 778 -20.54 -14.40 33.65
N LEU A 779 -20.85 -13.21 34.16
CA LEU A 779 -20.10 -11.97 33.93
C LEU A 779 -18.64 -12.04 34.39
N LEU A 780 -18.29 -12.95 35.33
CA LEU A 780 -16.92 -13.08 35.80
C LEU A 780 -16.06 -13.87 34.81
N ALA A 781 -16.60 -14.90 34.15
CA ALA A 781 -15.91 -15.62 33.08
C ALA A 781 -16.02 -14.90 31.71
N HIS A 782 -17.22 -14.44 31.38
CA HIS A 782 -17.59 -13.85 30.10
C HIS A 782 -18.17 -12.43 30.31
N PRO A 783 -17.33 -11.38 30.32
CA PRO A 783 -17.80 -10.00 30.46
C PRO A 783 -18.56 -9.52 29.21
N SER A 784 -19.02 -8.27 29.22
CA SER A 784 -19.69 -7.63 28.07
C SER A 784 -18.79 -7.60 26.82
N SER A 785 -19.41 -7.51 25.64
CA SER A 785 -18.67 -7.47 24.37
C SER A 785 -17.78 -6.24 24.24
N ALA A 786 -18.18 -5.12 24.83
CA ALA A 786 -17.37 -3.90 24.93
C ALA A 786 -16.09 -4.11 25.79
N GLN A 787 -16.15 -4.88 26.88
CA GLN A 787 -14.97 -5.16 27.71
C GLN A 787 -13.87 -5.92 26.93
N TYR A 788 -14.25 -6.84 26.02
CA TYR A 788 -13.27 -7.48 25.13
C TYR A 788 -12.60 -6.48 24.16
N VAL A 789 -13.29 -5.41 23.75
CA VAL A 789 -12.72 -4.36 22.90
C VAL A 789 -11.77 -3.47 23.70
N ALA A 790 -12.14 -3.06 24.93
CA ALA A 790 -11.26 -2.31 25.83
C ALA A 790 -9.96 -3.08 26.14
N ASN A 791 -10.08 -4.39 26.37
CA ASN A 791 -8.94 -5.26 26.66
C ASN A 791 -7.92 -5.37 25.52
N GLU A 792 -8.39 -5.51 24.27
CA GLU A 792 -7.51 -5.68 23.10
C GLU A 792 -6.98 -4.34 22.56
N THR A 793 -7.74 -3.25 22.70
CA THR A 793 -7.29 -1.89 22.33
C THR A 793 -6.40 -1.23 23.38
N ARG A 794 -6.45 -1.70 24.64
CA ARG A 794 -5.84 -1.08 25.83
C ARG A 794 -6.32 0.36 26.09
N ARG A 795 -7.51 0.73 25.60
CA ARG A 795 -8.16 2.03 25.79
C ARG A 795 -9.47 1.89 26.55
N THR A 796 -9.89 2.95 27.23
CA THR A 796 -11.25 3.07 27.77
C THR A 796 -12.26 3.06 26.63
N VAL A 797 -13.31 2.26 26.74
CA VAL A 797 -14.40 2.15 25.77
C VAL A 797 -15.69 2.75 26.34
N PHE A 798 -16.44 3.47 25.52
CA PHE A 798 -17.82 3.91 25.82
C PHE A 798 -18.80 3.31 24.81
N THR A 799 -19.97 2.87 25.30
CA THR A 799 -21.08 2.33 24.49
C THR A 799 -22.41 2.51 25.25
N VAL A 800 -23.53 2.13 24.64
CA VAL A 800 -24.82 1.94 25.33
C VAL A 800 -25.29 0.48 25.19
N ASP A 801 -26.17 0.04 26.09
CA ASP A 801 -26.83 -1.27 26.07
C ASP A 801 -28.16 -1.28 25.27
N ARG A 802 -28.38 -0.27 24.43
CA ARG A 802 -29.57 -0.08 23.58
C ARG A 802 -29.21 0.03 22.10
N GLN A 803 -30.21 0.03 21.23
CA GLN A 803 -30.04 0.54 19.87
C GLN A 803 -29.64 2.03 19.93
N ILE A 804 -28.69 2.44 19.09
CA ILE A 804 -28.14 3.80 19.05
C ILE A 804 -27.89 4.25 17.61
N SER A 805 -28.08 5.54 17.34
CA SER A 805 -27.63 6.18 16.09
C SER A 805 -27.15 7.61 16.34
N PRO A 806 -26.15 8.11 15.58
CA PRO A 806 -25.87 9.54 15.54
C PRO A 806 -27.03 10.28 14.84
N SER A 807 -27.20 11.56 15.18
CA SER A 807 -28.11 12.49 14.53
C SER A 807 -27.42 13.83 14.30
N GLU A 808 -27.78 14.49 13.21
CA GLU A 808 -27.33 15.82 12.84
C GLU A 808 -28.08 16.94 13.59
N ALA A 809 -27.91 18.18 13.17
CA ALA A 809 -28.53 19.35 13.80
C ALA A 809 -30.00 19.54 13.36
N GLU A 810 -30.87 18.59 13.75
CA GLU A 810 -32.30 18.61 13.40
C GLU A 810 -33.18 19.21 14.53
N GLY A 811 -34.35 19.76 14.18
CA GLY A 811 -35.40 20.13 15.14
C GLY A 811 -35.07 21.28 16.10
N GLY A 812 -33.94 21.98 15.88
CA GLY A 812 -33.40 22.97 16.81
C GLY A 812 -32.45 22.39 17.86
N LEU A 813 -32.08 21.11 17.75
CA LEU A 813 -31.05 20.47 18.56
C LEU A 813 -29.67 20.59 17.88
N PRO A 814 -28.57 20.58 18.66
CA PRO A 814 -27.23 20.35 18.14
C PRO A 814 -27.07 18.86 17.73
N PRO A 815 -25.99 18.49 17.01
CA PRO A 815 -25.66 17.09 16.76
C PRO A 815 -25.59 16.27 18.07
N HIS A 816 -26.26 15.12 18.07
CA HIS A 816 -26.51 14.32 19.28
C HIS A 816 -26.60 12.82 18.97
N LEU A 817 -26.45 11.96 19.98
CA LEU A 817 -26.79 10.55 19.86
C LEU A 817 -28.28 10.33 20.17
N VAL A 818 -28.97 9.55 19.34
CA VAL A 818 -30.31 9.03 19.64
C VAL A 818 -30.15 7.67 20.27
N VAL A 819 -30.57 7.55 21.53
CA VAL A 819 -30.67 6.28 22.26
C VAL A 819 -32.13 5.85 22.23
N TYR A 820 -32.40 4.63 21.76
CA TYR A 820 -33.77 4.14 21.63
C TYR A 820 -34.22 3.48 22.95
N ASP A 821 -34.98 4.23 23.75
CA ASP A 821 -35.43 3.84 25.10
C ASP A 821 -36.61 4.73 25.56
N ASP A 822 -37.29 4.40 26.65
CA ASP A 822 -38.38 5.25 27.18
C ASP A 822 -37.82 6.55 27.79
N PRO A 823 -38.21 7.75 27.31
CA PRO A 823 -37.66 9.01 27.83
C PRO A 823 -38.16 9.38 29.23
N ASP A 824 -39.31 8.85 29.67
CA ASP A 824 -39.90 9.13 30.99
C ASP A 824 -39.47 8.10 32.05
N ASN A 825 -39.03 6.90 31.63
CA ASN A 825 -38.46 5.87 32.50
C ASN A 825 -37.33 5.11 31.77
N PRO A 826 -36.16 5.74 31.55
CA PRO A 826 -35.06 5.09 30.86
C PRO A 826 -34.46 3.96 31.70
N VAL A 827 -34.19 2.85 31.04
CA VAL A 827 -33.57 1.63 31.58
C VAL A 827 -32.23 1.34 30.89
N GLY A 828 -31.90 2.08 29.82
CA GLY A 828 -30.63 2.01 29.12
C GLY A 828 -29.59 2.96 29.70
N HIS A 829 -28.32 2.57 29.64
CA HIS A 829 -27.20 3.27 30.27
C HIS A 829 -26.01 3.42 29.33
N VAL A 830 -25.40 4.59 29.31
CA VAL A 830 -24.08 4.81 28.71
C VAL A 830 -23.03 4.28 29.68
N GLU A 831 -22.27 3.28 29.26
CA GLU A 831 -21.35 2.54 30.12
C GLU A 831 -19.88 2.76 29.72
N GLU A 832 -19.01 2.87 30.74
CA GLU A 832 -17.55 2.93 30.57
C GLU A 832 -16.92 1.55 30.84
N PHE A 833 -16.10 1.07 29.91
CA PHE A 833 -15.33 -0.17 30.05
C PHE A 833 -13.83 0.14 30.01
N ARG A 834 -13.18 0.08 31.19
CA ARG A 834 -11.72 0.22 31.29
C ARG A 834 -10.99 -1.07 30.92
N PRO A 835 -9.80 -1.04 30.33
CA PRO A 835 -9.00 -2.24 30.11
C PRO A 835 -8.79 -3.01 31.41
N GLU A 836 -8.89 -4.34 31.37
CA GLU A 836 -8.56 -5.19 32.51
C GLU A 836 -7.04 -5.16 32.81
N PRO A 837 -6.61 -5.43 34.06
CA PRO A 837 -5.19 -5.47 34.41
C PRO A 837 -4.42 -6.50 33.55
N GLY A 838 -3.18 -6.19 33.21
CA GLY A 838 -2.29 -7.14 32.52
C GLY A 838 -1.74 -8.20 33.47
N THR A 839 -1.19 -9.30 32.92
CA THR A 839 -0.74 -10.48 33.69
C THR A 839 0.09 -10.13 34.93
N ALA A 840 1.12 -9.29 34.80
CA ALA A 840 1.98 -8.90 35.93
C ALA A 840 1.24 -8.12 37.04
N ALA A 841 0.17 -7.39 36.71
CA ALA A 841 -0.69 -6.74 37.70
C ALA A 841 -1.67 -7.75 38.34
N LEU A 842 -2.20 -8.70 37.56
CA LEU A 842 -3.01 -9.79 38.09
C LEU A 842 -2.21 -10.71 39.04
N ASP A 843 -0.93 -10.94 38.76
CA ASP A 843 -0.02 -11.65 39.66
C ASP A 843 0.22 -10.88 40.97
N ALA A 844 0.45 -9.57 40.91
CA ALA A 844 0.58 -8.74 42.11
C ALA A 844 -0.71 -8.70 42.96
N LEU A 845 -1.89 -8.74 42.32
CA LEU A 845 -3.18 -8.86 43.01
C LEU A 845 -3.40 -10.26 43.59
N ALA A 846 -2.88 -11.31 42.94
CA ALA A 846 -2.87 -12.67 43.48
C ALA A 846 -1.90 -12.80 44.67
N ASP A 847 -0.75 -12.12 44.65
CA ASP A 847 0.18 -12.00 45.78
C ASP A 847 -0.48 -11.28 46.96
N LEU A 848 -1.17 -10.16 46.71
CA LEU A 848 -1.92 -9.40 47.72
C LEU A 848 -3.06 -10.23 48.33
N GLY A 849 -3.76 -11.04 47.54
CA GLY A 849 -4.73 -12.02 48.03
C GLY A 849 -4.10 -13.21 48.79
N GLY A 850 -2.78 -13.38 48.72
CA GLY A 850 -2.08 -14.51 49.33
C GLY A 850 -2.31 -15.85 48.61
N LEU A 851 -2.52 -15.84 47.28
CA LEU A 851 -2.60 -17.06 46.47
C LEU A 851 -1.20 -17.65 46.25
N PRO A 852 -1.01 -18.98 46.40
CA PRO A 852 0.24 -19.65 46.03
C PRO A 852 0.69 -19.34 44.60
N GLY A 853 2.00 -19.26 44.38
CA GLY A 853 2.59 -18.94 43.06
C GLY A 853 2.44 -20.06 42.03
N ASP A 854 2.19 -21.28 42.48
CA ASP A 854 2.00 -22.50 41.68
C ASP A 854 0.52 -22.84 41.43
N LEU A 855 -0.42 -21.99 41.88
CA LEU A 855 -1.85 -22.26 41.81
C LEU A 855 -2.40 -22.24 40.35
N PRO A 856 -3.11 -23.28 39.89
CA PRO A 856 -3.77 -23.26 38.59
C PRO A 856 -4.80 -22.13 38.45
N GLY A 857 -4.73 -21.38 37.35
CA GLY A 857 -5.63 -20.25 37.07
C GLY A 857 -5.45 -19.06 38.02
N ARG A 858 -4.27 -18.89 38.61
CA ARG A 858 -3.95 -17.81 39.58
C ARG A 858 -4.38 -16.42 39.10
N THR A 859 -3.96 -16.05 37.90
CA THR A 859 -4.26 -14.76 37.27
C THR A 859 -5.74 -14.59 36.93
N GLU A 860 -6.41 -15.68 36.55
CA GLU A 860 -7.82 -15.74 36.23
C GLU A 860 -8.69 -15.57 37.48
N ARG A 861 -8.28 -16.13 38.64
CA ARG A 861 -8.95 -15.90 39.93
C ARG A 861 -8.87 -14.42 40.31
N ALA A 862 -7.68 -13.81 40.25
CA ALA A 862 -7.50 -12.38 40.50
C ALA A 862 -8.32 -11.51 39.52
N LEU A 863 -8.40 -11.89 38.25
CA LEU A 863 -9.22 -11.20 37.25
C LEU A 863 -10.72 -11.29 37.56
N HIS A 864 -11.21 -12.45 38.01
CA HIS A 864 -12.60 -12.63 38.43
C HIS A 864 -12.92 -11.78 39.68
N TRP A 865 -11.97 -11.57 40.59
CA TRP A 865 -12.11 -10.62 41.70
C TRP A 865 -12.23 -9.17 41.22
N VAL A 866 -11.35 -8.72 40.31
CA VAL A 866 -11.41 -7.36 39.73
C VAL A 866 -12.72 -7.13 38.98
N ARG A 867 -13.19 -8.10 38.19
CA ARG A 867 -14.51 -8.05 37.53
C ARG A 867 -15.64 -7.92 38.55
N ALA A 868 -15.63 -8.72 39.62
CA ALA A 868 -16.64 -8.66 40.66
C ALA A 868 -16.65 -7.31 41.40
N LEU A 869 -15.48 -6.71 41.64
CA LEU A 869 -15.36 -5.39 42.25
C LEU A 869 -15.83 -4.28 41.31
N ARG A 870 -15.41 -4.25 40.04
CA ARG A 870 -15.90 -3.26 39.07
C ARG A 870 -17.43 -3.30 38.92
N GLN A 871 -18.02 -4.51 38.92
CA GLN A 871 -19.47 -4.72 38.79
C GLN A 871 -20.28 -4.30 40.03
N THR A 872 -19.65 -4.16 41.20
CA THR A 872 -20.33 -3.85 42.48
C THR A 872 -19.96 -2.49 43.07
N HIS A 873 -18.69 -2.10 42.97
CA HIS A 873 -18.09 -0.89 43.55
C HIS A 873 -17.78 0.19 42.49
N GLY A 874 -18.08 -0.07 41.21
CA GLY A 874 -17.90 0.85 40.09
C GLY A 874 -16.57 0.68 39.35
N VAL A 875 -16.53 1.06 38.07
CA VAL A 875 -15.46 0.74 37.11
C VAL A 875 -14.11 1.42 37.38
N HIS A 876 -14.03 2.29 38.38
CA HIS A 876 -12.79 2.98 38.78
C HIS A 876 -12.13 2.36 40.03
N ILE A 877 -12.74 1.38 40.70
CA ILE A 877 -12.22 0.79 41.96
C ILE A 877 -10.75 0.37 41.89
N ASP A 878 -10.29 -0.17 40.75
CA ASP A 878 -8.91 -0.63 40.53
C ASP A 878 -8.02 0.39 39.77
N SER A 879 -8.44 1.66 39.69
CA SER A 879 -7.67 2.72 39.00
C SER A 879 -7.80 4.14 39.57
N ASP A 880 -8.54 4.32 40.66
CA ASP A 880 -8.67 5.56 41.41
C ASP A 880 -7.73 5.55 42.63
N PRO A 881 -6.71 6.43 42.71
CA PRO A 881 -5.76 6.46 43.82
C PRO A 881 -6.42 6.69 45.18
N ASP A 882 -7.51 7.47 45.24
CA ASP A 882 -8.21 7.75 46.50
C ASP A 882 -8.95 6.50 47.04
N ARG A 883 -9.05 5.43 46.23
CA ARG A 883 -9.68 4.15 46.56
C ARG A 883 -8.71 2.97 46.62
N GLU A 884 -7.40 3.19 46.45
CA GLU A 884 -6.38 2.13 46.47
C GLU A 884 -6.47 1.26 47.74
N ALA A 885 -6.64 1.88 48.90
CA ALA A 885 -6.80 1.17 50.18
C ALA A 885 -8.08 0.33 50.26
N GLU A 886 -9.22 0.85 49.76
CA GLU A 886 -10.49 0.12 49.69
C GLU A 886 -10.35 -1.13 48.80
N PHE A 887 -9.77 -0.95 47.62
CA PHE A 887 -9.52 -2.02 46.67
C PHE A 887 -8.59 -3.10 47.23
N HIS A 888 -7.50 -2.71 47.90
CA HIS A 888 -6.56 -3.65 48.50
C HIS A 888 -7.19 -4.47 49.63
N GLU A 889 -7.98 -3.88 50.54
CA GLU A 889 -8.70 -4.65 51.58
C GLU A 889 -9.70 -5.66 50.98
N LEU A 890 -10.34 -5.30 49.86
CA LEU A 890 -11.29 -6.17 49.17
C LEU A 890 -10.58 -7.34 48.45
N ILE A 891 -9.39 -7.12 47.88
CA ILE A 891 -8.56 -8.17 47.26
C ILE A 891 -8.01 -9.14 48.33
N GLU A 892 -7.52 -8.65 49.47
CA GLU A 892 -7.16 -9.50 50.62
C GLU A 892 -8.36 -10.37 51.08
N GLY A 893 -9.54 -9.76 51.15
CA GLY A 893 -10.79 -10.45 51.52
C GLY A 893 -11.24 -11.50 50.51
N PHE A 894 -11.02 -11.27 49.21
CA PHE A 894 -11.26 -12.27 48.17
C PHE A 894 -10.27 -13.44 48.27
N GLY A 895 -8.98 -13.16 48.54
CA GLY A 895 -7.99 -14.21 48.80
C GLY A 895 -8.23 -14.99 50.08
N ALA A 896 -8.88 -14.40 51.09
CA ALA A 896 -9.40 -15.12 52.25
C ALA A 896 -10.62 -16.00 51.90
N LEU A 897 -11.55 -15.49 51.09
CA LEU A 897 -12.72 -16.24 50.63
C LEU A 897 -12.31 -17.45 49.75
N GLU A 898 -11.35 -17.28 48.83
CA GLU A 898 -10.86 -18.35 47.96
C GLU A 898 -10.24 -19.48 48.80
N ARG A 899 -9.48 -19.17 49.86
CA ARG A 899 -8.94 -20.18 50.80
C ARG A 899 -10.05 -20.95 51.51
N LEU A 900 -11.17 -20.31 51.86
CA LEU A 900 -12.35 -21.01 52.41
C LEU A 900 -13.02 -21.93 51.37
N ARG A 901 -13.10 -21.50 50.10
CA ARG A 901 -13.61 -22.34 48.99
C ARG A 901 -12.76 -23.60 48.79
N PHE A 902 -11.43 -23.47 48.83
CA PHE A 902 -10.52 -24.62 48.79
C PHE A 902 -10.72 -25.55 49.99
N GLN A 903 -10.85 -25.02 51.21
CA GLN A 903 -11.06 -25.85 52.41
C GLN A 903 -12.38 -26.64 52.34
N GLU A 904 -13.46 -26.04 51.86
CA GLU A 904 -14.76 -26.71 51.67
C GLU A 904 -14.68 -27.81 50.59
N ALA A 905 -13.91 -27.55 49.52
CA ALA A 905 -13.58 -28.55 48.49
C ALA A 905 -12.52 -29.58 48.94
N GLY A 906 -12.26 -29.74 50.24
CA GLY A 906 -11.28 -30.72 50.76
C GLY A 906 -9.82 -30.44 50.38
N ASN A 907 -9.50 -29.18 50.05
CA ASN A 907 -8.27 -28.69 49.43
C ASN A 907 -8.06 -29.16 47.97
N THR A 908 -9.13 -29.58 47.28
CA THR A 908 -9.15 -29.68 45.81
C THR A 908 -9.56 -28.34 45.19
N ASP A 909 -9.37 -28.17 43.87
CA ASP A 909 -9.72 -26.91 43.19
C ASP A 909 -11.25 -26.71 43.12
N PRO A 910 -11.82 -25.67 43.75
CA PRO A 910 -13.26 -25.37 43.69
C PRO A 910 -13.69 -24.72 42.36
N GLY A 911 -12.77 -24.59 41.39
CA GLY A 911 -12.96 -23.88 40.14
C GLY A 911 -12.91 -22.36 40.28
N LEU A 912 -12.93 -21.65 39.16
CA LEU A 912 -12.98 -20.18 39.15
C LEU A 912 -14.29 -19.68 39.78
N LEU A 913 -14.23 -18.51 40.43
CA LEU A 913 -15.40 -17.87 41.03
C LEU A 913 -16.38 -17.38 39.95
N THR A 914 -17.62 -17.86 39.96
CA THR A 914 -18.67 -17.40 39.03
C THR A 914 -19.54 -16.32 39.66
N TRP A 915 -20.15 -15.45 38.84
CA TRP A 915 -21.09 -14.42 39.28
C TRP A 915 -22.28 -15.01 40.04
N GLY A 916 -22.81 -16.15 39.56
CA GLY A 916 -23.86 -16.91 40.24
C GLY A 916 -23.41 -17.45 41.61
N GLY A 917 -22.19 -17.98 41.71
CA GLY A 917 -21.60 -18.42 42.97
C GLY A 917 -21.40 -17.28 43.97
N LEU A 918 -20.93 -16.11 43.51
CA LEU A 918 -20.76 -14.94 44.36
C LEU A 918 -22.10 -14.39 44.86
N ARG A 919 -23.12 -14.31 43.99
CA ARG A 919 -24.50 -13.98 44.38
C ARG A 919 -25.06 -14.96 45.40
N HIS A 920 -24.75 -16.25 45.29
CA HIS A 920 -25.17 -17.27 46.27
C HIS A 920 -24.51 -17.02 47.64
N MET A 921 -23.18 -16.94 47.70
CA MET A 921 -22.45 -16.76 48.96
C MET A 921 -22.85 -15.47 49.68
N VAL A 922 -22.93 -14.33 48.97
CA VAL A 922 -23.37 -13.05 49.55
C VAL A 922 -24.83 -13.12 49.97
N GLY A 923 -25.72 -13.73 49.18
CA GLY A 923 -27.14 -13.90 49.55
C GLY A 923 -27.36 -14.76 50.80
N GLN A 924 -26.56 -15.83 50.99
CA GLN A 924 -26.60 -16.69 52.18
C GLN A 924 -25.99 -16.02 53.42
N TYR A 925 -24.97 -15.19 53.24
CA TYR A 925 -24.41 -14.38 54.32
C TYR A 925 -25.40 -13.28 54.75
N ALA A 926 -25.93 -12.50 53.80
CA ALA A 926 -26.92 -11.46 54.05
C ALA A 926 -28.18 -12.03 54.73
N ALA A 927 -28.69 -13.18 54.28
CA ALA A 927 -29.83 -13.85 54.90
C ALA A 927 -29.60 -14.20 56.39
N ARG A 928 -28.36 -14.52 56.78
CA ARG A 928 -27.99 -14.79 58.19
C ARG A 928 -27.80 -13.53 59.03
N GLN A 929 -27.50 -12.39 58.41
CA GLN A 929 -27.49 -11.08 59.08
C GLN A 929 -28.87 -10.39 59.12
N GLY A 930 -29.89 -10.98 58.50
CA GLY A 930 -31.21 -10.38 58.34
C GLY A 930 -31.27 -9.24 57.31
N TRP A 931 -30.31 -9.20 56.38
CA TRP A 931 -30.22 -8.19 55.33
C TRP A 931 -30.90 -8.65 54.03
N ASP A 932 -31.11 -7.71 53.11
CA ASP A 932 -31.54 -8.03 51.74
C ASP A 932 -30.50 -8.93 51.03
N ARG A 933 -30.98 -9.88 50.22
CA ARG A 933 -30.14 -10.93 49.60
C ARG A 933 -29.43 -10.50 48.32
N SER A 934 -29.59 -9.24 47.89
CA SER A 934 -28.90 -8.73 46.70
C SER A 934 -27.37 -8.63 46.89
N LEU A 935 -26.67 -8.81 45.77
CA LEU A 935 -25.24 -8.56 45.66
C LEU A 935 -25.03 -7.07 45.40
N THR A 936 -24.48 -6.37 46.38
CA THR A 936 -24.18 -4.93 46.37
C THR A 936 -22.74 -4.70 46.82
N ALA A 937 -22.20 -3.49 46.63
CA ALA A 937 -20.92 -3.11 47.24
C ALA A 937 -20.88 -3.45 48.74
N GLY A 938 -21.86 -2.96 49.49
CA GLY A 938 -21.93 -3.15 50.95
C GLY A 938 -22.06 -4.61 51.37
N SER A 939 -22.96 -5.39 50.74
CA SER A 939 -23.14 -6.82 51.11
C SER A 939 -21.95 -7.68 50.71
N LEU A 940 -21.24 -7.35 49.63
CA LEU A 940 -19.97 -7.98 49.25
C LEU A 940 -18.84 -7.60 50.23
N ALA A 941 -18.62 -6.31 50.48
CA ALA A 941 -17.54 -5.83 51.36
C ALA A 941 -17.62 -6.44 52.77
N HIS A 942 -18.83 -6.59 53.33
CA HIS A 942 -19.03 -7.25 54.63
C HIS A 942 -18.74 -8.76 54.59
N LEU A 943 -19.05 -9.48 53.50
CA LEU A 943 -18.65 -10.89 53.32
C LEU A 943 -17.12 -11.01 53.28
N LEU A 944 -16.45 -10.19 52.47
CA LEU A 944 -15.00 -10.22 52.29
C LEU A 944 -14.25 -9.81 53.57
N HIS A 945 -14.76 -8.82 54.32
CA HIS A 945 -14.26 -8.49 55.65
C HIS A 945 -14.46 -9.66 56.64
N ALA A 946 -15.60 -10.34 56.61
CA ALA A 946 -15.86 -11.52 57.45
C ALA A 946 -14.94 -12.70 57.09
N ALA A 947 -14.61 -12.89 55.81
CA ALA A 947 -13.60 -13.86 55.37
C ALA A 947 -12.21 -13.49 55.91
N ARG A 948 -11.74 -12.26 55.66
CA ARG A 948 -10.42 -11.77 56.12
C ARG A 948 -10.25 -11.83 57.64
N THR A 949 -11.32 -11.57 58.40
CA THR A 949 -11.32 -11.60 59.87
C THR A 949 -11.63 -12.97 60.48
N GLY A 950 -11.70 -14.05 59.70
CA GLY A 950 -11.91 -15.42 60.19
C GLY A 950 -13.28 -15.66 60.82
N ARG A 951 -14.29 -14.87 60.45
CA ARG A 951 -15.68 -14.95 60.96
C ARG A 951 -16.57 -15.87 60.11
N LEU A 952 -16.11 -16.27 58.92
CA LEU A 952 -16.76 -17.27 58.08
C LEU A 952 -16.17 -18.67 58.30
N ARG A 953 -16.97 -19.69 58.03
CA ARG A 953 -16.58 -21.11 57.95
C ARG A 953 -16.42 -21.53 56.49
N PRO A 954 -15.71 -22.64 56.18
CA PRO A 954 -15.64 -23.18 54.82
C PRO A 954 -17.02 -23.39 54.16
N SER A 955 -17.99 -23.90 54.93
CA SER A 955 -19.40 -24.06 54.52
C SER A 955 -20.11 -22.77 54.10
N ASP A 956 -19.58 -21.60 54.50
CA ASP A 956 -20.13 -20.30 54.11
C ASP A 956 -19.62 -19.84 52.74
N ALA A 957 -18.55 -20.46 52.26
CA ALA A 957 -17.96 -20.27 50.93
C ALA A 957 -18.39 -21.35 49.93
N ALA A 958 -19.33 -22.22 50.29
CA ALA A 958 -19.89 -23.21 49.39
C ALA A 958 -20.63 -22.54 48.22
N GLY A 959 -20.28 -22.95 47.00
CA GLY A 959 -21.11 -22.65 45.83
C GLY A 959 -22.40 -23.48 45.83
N PRO A 960 -23.41 -23.12 45.02
CA PRO A 960 -24.57 -23.98 44.83
C PRO A 960 -24.11 -25.33 44.25
N THR A 961 -24.43 -26.42 44.93
CA THR A 961 -24.18 -27.78 44.42
C THR A 961 -24.94 -27.96 43.11
N ALA A 962 -24.21 -28.19 42.03
CA ALA A 962 -24.81 -28.58 40.77
C ALA A 962 -25.57 -29.89 40.96
N ALA A 963 -26.81 -29.97 40.46
CA ALA A 963 -27.49 -31.25 40.34
C ALA A 963 -26.63 -32.18 39.46
N ALA A 964 -26.46 -33.43 39.89
CA ALA A 964 -25.62 -34.38 39.17
C ALA A 964 -26.11 -34.52 37.72
N ALA A 965 -25.22 -34.27 36.76
CA ALA A 965 -25.54 -34.43 35.35
C ALA A 965 -25.95 -35.89 35.08
N PRO A 966 -27.01 -36.13 34.29
CA PRO A 966 -27.33 -37.49 33.84
C PRO A 966 -26.14 -38.05 33.05
N PRO A 967 -25.88 -39.37 33.14
CA PRO A 967 -24.66 -39.97 32.58
C PRO A 967 -24.58 -39.73 31.07
N VAL A 968 -23.45 -39.14 30.63
CA VAL A 968 -23.21 -38.85 29.22
C VAL A 968 -22.93 -40.15 28.47
N SER A 969 -23.89 -40.58 27.64
CA SER A 969 -23.69 -41.67 26.68
C SER A 969 -22.56 -41.33 25.70
N THR A 970 -21.41 -41.99 25.85
CA THR A 970 -20.25 -41.80 24.98
C THR A 970 -20.50 -42.38 23.59
N VAL A 971 -20.99 -41.55 22.67
CA VAL A 971 -21.06 -41.89 21.24
C VAL A 971 -19.65 -41.80 20.65
N THR A 972 -19.00 -42.95 20.49
CA THR A 972 -17.70 -43.05 19.81
C THR A 972 -17.84 -42.64 18.35
N LEU A 973 -17.29 -41.47 17.98
CA LEU A 973 -17.22 -41.04 16.59
C LEU A 973 -16.25 -41.93 15.81
N ALA A 974 -16.78 -42.66 14.83
CA ALA A 974 -15.98 -43.36 13.84
C ALA A 974 -15.25 -42.36 12.90
N PRO A 975 -14.05 -42.68 12.39
CA PRO A 975 -13.31 -41.79 11.50
C PRO A 975 -14.00 -41.65 10.14
N ALA A 976 -13.89 -40.46 9.54
CA ALA A 976 -14.33 -40.22 8.17
C ALA A 976 -13.24 -40.69 7.19
N ASP A 977 -13.50 -41.75 6.44
CA ASP A 977 -12.54 -42.33 5.51
C ASP A 977 -12.28 -41.47 4.26
N GLY A 978 -11.01 -41.41 3.86
CA GLY A 978 -10.57 -40.81 2.60
C GLY A 978 -10.71 -41.76 1.42
N VAL A 979 -10.92 -41.21 0.20
CA VAL A 979 -11.11 -42.02 -1.01
C VAL A 979 -9.85 -42.80 -1.39
N SER A 980 -9.97 -44.12 -1.54
CA SER A 980 -9.05 -44.94 -2.33
C SER A 980 -9.75 -46.14 -2.95
N ARG A 981 -9.15 -46.74 -3.99
CA ARG A 981 -9.84 -47.62 -4.94
C ARG A 981 -9.51 -49.11 -4.76
N GLN A 982 -10.49 -49.92 -5.17
CA GLN A 982 -10.36 -51.14 -5.98
C GLN A 982 -10.27 -52.52 -5.28
N ALA A 983 -10.82 -53.51 -6.00
CA ALA A 983 -10.72 -54.98 -5.84
C ALA A 983 -11.49 -55.66 -4.67
N GLY A 984 -12.58 -56.36 -5.04
CA GLY A 984 -12.97 -57.63 -4.40
C GLY A 984 -12.17 -58.81 -4.97
N PRO A 985 -12.51 -60.10 -4.68
CA PRO A 985 -13.89 -60.61 -4.76
C PRO A 985 -14.31 -61.62 -3.66
N GLY A 986 -15.60 -61.99 -3.63
CA GLY A 986 -16.09 -63.26 -3.03
C GLY A 986 -17.35 -63.16 -2.15
N GLY A 987 -18.48 -63.67 -2.65
CA GLY A 987 -19.58 -64.22 -1.82
C GLY A 987 -19.52 -65.76 -1.81
N LEU A 988 -20.47 -66.53 -1.26
CA LEU A 988 -21.85 -66.30 -0.78
C LEU A 988 -22.14 -67.25 0.45
N PRO A 989 -23.36 -67.78 0.76
CA PRO A 989 -24.30 -67.14 1.70
C PRO A 989 -25.00 -68.07 2.75
N GLY A 990 -25.76 -67.47 3.69
CA GLY A 990 -26.96 -68.05 4.34
C GLY A 990 -26.78 -69.02 5.52
N THR A 991 -27.83 -69.41 6.29
CA THR A 991 -29.23 -68.91 6.38
C THR A 991 -29.98 -69.50 7.61
N GLY A 992 -30.42 -68.67 8.57
CA GLY A 992 -31.49 -68.93 9.58
C GLY A 992 -31.35 -70.15 10.53
N PRO A 993 -32.41 -70.49 11.31
CA PRO A 993 -33.33 -69.62 12.07
C PRO A 993 -33.46 -70.05 13.58
N GLY A 994 -34.42 -69.49 14.33
CA GLY A 994 -34.73 -69.80 15.75
C GLY A 994 -35.55 -71.10 15.99
N PRO A 995 -36.38 -71.25 17.06
CA PRO A 995 -37.10 -70.17 17.79
C PRO A 995 -37.36 -70.42 19.33
N ASP A 996 -38.27 -69.63 19.94
CA ASP A 996 -39.25 -69.90 21.05
C ASP A 996 -38.82 -70.50 22.43
N ASP A 997 -39.45 -70.24 23.60
CA ASP A 997 -40.32 -69.15 24.12
C ASP A 997 -40.49 -69.30 25.69
N GLU A 998 -41.32 -68.46 26.33
CA GLU A 998 -41.98 -68.54 27.67
C GLU A 998 -41.21 -68.27 29.01
N ALA A 999 -41.46 -67.05 29.52
CA ALA A 999 -42.16 -66.72 30.79
C ALA A 999 -41.66 -67.14 32.21
N GLY A 1000 -41.66 -66.16 33.12
CA GLY A 1000 -41.62 -66.31 34.59
C GLY A 1000 -41.85 -64.96 35.29
N GLY A 1001 -42.81 -64.87 36.24
CA GLY A 1001 -43.45 -63.59 36.60
C GLY A 1001 -43.14 -62.94 37.96
N VAL A 1002 -42.99 -61.60 37.92
CA VAL A 1002 -43.42 -60.53 38.86
C VAL A 1002 -43.66 -60.85 40.35
N ALA A 1003 -43.01 -60.08 41.24
CA ALA A 1003 -43.54 -59.74 42.58
C ALA A 1003 -43.11 -58.32 43.04
N VAL A 1004 -43.98 -57.34 42.76
CA VAL A 1004 -44.26 -56.04 43.43
C VAL A 1004 -43.23 -55.44 44.42
N GLN A 1005 -42.88 -54.17 44.19
CA GLN A 1005 -42.83 -53.16 45.26
C GLN A 1005 -43.25 -51.78 44.72
N ASP A 1006 -44.13 -51.08 45.45
CA ASP A 1006 -44.58 -49.72 45.12
C ASP A 1006 -43.60 -48.66 45.64
N ASP A 1007 -43.41 -47.57 44.88
CA ASP A 1007 -42.90 -46.30 45.42
C ASP A 1007 -43.53 -45.13 44.63
N ASP A 1008 -44.55 -44.50 45.20
CA ASP A 1008 -45.42 -43.51 44.54
C ASP A 1008 -44.80 -42.10 44.62
N GLY A 1009 -43.60 -41.98 44.03
CA GLY A 1009 -42.84 -40.74 43.92
C GLY A 1009 -43.13 -39.99 42.61
N PRO A 1010 -43.26 -38.64 42.63
CA PRO A 1010 -43.57 -37.88 41.42
C PRO A 1010 -42.41 -37.97 40.42
N SER A 1011 -42.67 -38.56 39.25
CA SER A 1011 -41.72 -38.60 38.13
C SER A 1011 -41.21 -37.19 37.79
N PRO A 1012 -39.90 -37.02 37.50
CA PRO A 1012 -39.34 -35.71 37.20
C PRO A 1012 -40.00 -35.12 35.96
N ALA A 1013 -40.46 -33.87 36.07
CA ALA A 1013 -41.13 -33.18 34.97
C ALA A 1013 -40.21 -33.05 33.75
N SER A 1014 -40.66 -33.58 32.61
CA SER A 1014 -40.02 -33.36 31.31
C SER A 1014 -39.92 -31.85 31.02
N PRO A 1015 -38.87 -31.38 30.31
CA PRO A 1015 -38.66 -29.96 30.05
C PRO A 1015 -39.89 -29.34 29.38
N ALA A 1016 -40.29 -28.16 29.87
CA ALA A 1016 -41.46 -27.46 29.37
C ALA A 1016 -41.28 -27.03 27.91
N PHE A 1017 -42.35 -27.19 27.12
CA PHE A 1017 -42.35 -26.85 25.70
C PHE A 1017 -42.04 -25.35 25.49
N PRO A 1018 -41.09 -24.97 24.62
CA PRO A 1018 -40.71 -23.57 24.42
C PRO A 1018 -41.88 -22.79 23.82
N SER A 1019 -42.33 -21.74 24.52
CA SER A 1019 -43.52 -20.95 24.11
C SER A 1019 -43.33 -20.18 22.81
N ARG A 1020 -42.09 -20.02 22.34
CA ARG A 1020 -41.71 -19.51 21.02
C ARG A 1020 -40.39 -20.15 20.56
N ALA A 1021 -40.34 -20.56 19.30
CA ALA A 1021 -39.10 -20.81 18.56
C ALA A 1021 -38.89 -19.70 17.53
N ARG A 1022 -37.64 -19.46 17.10
CA ARG A 1022 -37.31 -18.54 15.99
C ARG A 1022 -36.62 -19.34 14.88
N VAL A 1023 -36.93 -19.01 13.62
CA VAL A 1023 -36.23 -19.52 12.44
C VAL A 1023 -35.64 -18.33 11.69
N ALA A 1024 -34.35 -18.42 11.35
CA ALA A 1024 -33.65 -17.45 10.53
C ALA A 1024 -33.73 -17.82 9.04
N PHE A 1025 -33.68 -16.79 8.18
CA PHE A 1025 -33.56 -16.93 6.73
C PHE A 1025 -32.33 -16.18 6.23
N GLU A 1026 -31.68 -16.71 5.19
CA GLU A 1026 -30.62 -15.99 4.49
C GLU A 1026 -31.19 -14.75 3.77
N TYR A 1027 -30.32 -13.80 3.42
CA TYR A 1027 -30.73 -12.52 2.82
C TYR A 1027 -31.53 -12.74 1.53
N ARG A 1028 -32.74 -12.15 1.45
CA ARG A 1028 -33.77 -12.35 0.40
C ARG A 1028 -34.30 -13.78 0.22
N HIS A 1029 -33.82 -14.79 0.96
CA HIS A 1029 -34.36 -16.16 0.85
C HIS A 1029 -35.77 -16.27 1.44
N ARG A 1030 -36.56 -17.15 0.83
CA ARG A 1030 -37.93 -17.51 1.21
C ARG A 1030 -38.04 -18.92 1.81
N ASP A 1031 -37.07 -19.77 1.52
CA ASP A 1031 -36.97 -21.16 2.00
C ASP A 1031 -35.93 -21.27 3.12
N VAL A 1032 -36.08 -22.25 4.01
CA VAL A 1032 -35.06 -22.57 5.03
C VAL A 1032 -33.92 -23.34 4.37
N THR A 1033 -32.87 -22.63 3.95
CA THR A 1033 -31.66 -23.21 3.32
C THR A 1033 -30.60 -23.64 4.34
N ASP A 1034 -30.52 -22.97 5.48
CA ASP A 1034 -29.53 -23.20 6.56
C ASP A 1034 -29.66 -24.62 7.18
N PRO A 1035 -28.61 -25.46 7.13
CA PRO A 1035 -28.60 -26.79 7.75
C PRO A 1035 -28.83 -26.80 9.28
N ASP A 1036 -28.43 -25.76 10.00
CA ASP A 1036 -28.62 -25.67 11.46
C ASP A 1036 -30.06 -25.31 11.80
N GLN A 1037 -30.69 -24.45 11.00
CA GLN A 1037 -32.14 -24.17 11.12
C GLN A 1037 -32.98 -25.39 10.77
N ARG A 1038 -32.56 -26.19 9.77
CA ARG A 1038 -33.21 -27.49 9.47
C ARG A 1038 -33.08 -28.49 10.63
N ARG A 1039 -31.93 -28.56 11.30
CA ARG A 1039 -31.75 -29.41 12.49
C ARG A 1039 -32.62 -28.94 13.66
N GLN A 1040 -32.65 -27.65 13.96
CA GLN A 1040 -33.49 -27.08 15.02
C GLN A 1040 -34.99 -27.32 14.79
N LEU A 1041 -35.46 -27.31 13.53
CA LEU A 1041 -36.84 -27.67 13.18
C LEU A 1041 -37.12 -29.17 13.36
N ALA A 1042 -36.13 -30.05 13.18
CA ALA A 1042 -36.27 -31.48 13.44
C ALA A 1042 -36.30 -31.81 14.94
N ASP A 1043 -35.41 -31.20 15.73
CA ASP A 1043 -35.42 -31.31 17.19
C ASP A 1043 -36.75 -30.81 17.79
N LEU A 1044 -37.33 -29.76 17.20
CA LEU A 1044 -38.65 -29.24 17.55
C LEU A 1044 -39.79 -30.18 17.11
N ALA A 1045 -39.75 -30.73 15.90
CA ALA A 1045 -40.72 -31.71 15.43
C ALA A 1045 -40.75 -32.97 16.30
N GLN A 1046 -39.58 -33.45 16.76
CA GLN A 1046 -39.50 -34.57 17.70
C GLN A 1046 -40.19 -34.22 19.03
N GLN A 1047 -39.93 -33.03 19.59
CA GLN A 1047 -40.60 -32.56 20.81
C GLN A 1047 -42.12 -32.43 20.63
N ILE A 1048 -42.58 -31.95 19.46
CA ILE A 1048 -44.00 -31.86 19.10
C ILE A 1048 -44.64 -33.25 19.09
N VAL A 1049 -44.05 -34.22 18.40
CA VAL A 1049 -44.62 -35.57 18.26
C VAL A 1049 -44.61 -36.33 19.60
N VAL A 1050 -43.50 -36.32 20.35
CA VAL A 1050 -43.41 -37.01 21.64
C VAL A 1050 -44.40 -36.43 22.66
N SER A 1051 -44.52 -35.09 22.73
CA SER A 1051 -45.50 -34.44 23.60
C SER A 1051 -46.93 -34.70 23.13
N GLY A 1052 -47.19 -34.60 21.83
CA GLY A 1052 -48.51 -34.79 21.25
C GLY A 1052 -49.05 -36.20 21.37
N LEU A 1053 -48.22 -37.24 21.18
CA LEU A 1053 -48.63 -38.63 21.38
C LEU A 1053 -48.91 -38.93 22.86
N ARG A 1054 -48.10 -38.41 23.79
CA ARG A 1054 -48.38 -38.49 25.24
C ARG A 1054 -49.74 -37.85 25.57
N ASP A 1055 -49.98 -36.64 25.07
CA ASP A 1055 -51.17 -35.86 25.41
C ASP A 1055 -52.44 -36.46 24.78
N LEU A 1056 -52.36 -36.97 23.54
CA LEU A 1056 -53.44 -37.74 22.91
C LEU A 1056 -53.73 -39.05 23.65
N ARG A 1057 -52.70 -39.76 24.15
CA ARG A 1057 -52.89 -40.97 24.99
C ARG A 1057 -53.62 -40.65 26.30
N ALA A 1058 -53.42 -39.44 26.83
CA ALA A 1058 -54.14 -38.93 28.00
C ALA A 1058 -55.53 -38.32 27.67
N GLY A 1059 -56.00 -38.41 26.42
CA GLY A 1059 -57.28 -37.85 25.98
C GLY A 1059 -57.31 -36.33 25.85
N LEU A 1060 -56.16 -35.66 25.89
CA LEU A 1060 -56.03 -34.22 25.71
C LEU A 1060 -56.03 -33.83 24.23
N ARG A 1061 -56.21 -32.54 23.95
CA ARG A 1061 -56.15 -31.98 22.59
C ARG A 1061 -54.74 -31.46 22.30
N LEU A 1062 -54.27 -31.68 21.08
CA LEU A 1062 -53.03 -31.07 20.59
C LEU A 1062 -53.14 -29.53 20.59
N PRO A 1063 -52.07 -28.79 20.92
CA PRO A 1063 -52.04 -27.34 20.80
C PRO A 1063 -51.97 -26.90 19.32
N THR A 1064 -52.54 -25.74 19.02
CA THR A 1064 -52.32 -25.06 17.73
C THR A 1064 -50.95 -24.41 17.71
N ILE A 1065 -50.20 -24.61 16.63
CA ILE A 1065 -48.91 -23.97 16.37
C ILE A 1065 -49.13 -22.86 15.34
N THR A 1066 -48.56 -21.68 15.57
CA THR A 1066 -48.64 -20.55 14.63
C THR A 1066 -47.24 -20.09 14.26
N VAL A 1067 -46.92 -20.20 12.98
CA VAL A 1067 -45.68 -19.74 12.37
C VAL A 1067 -45.92 -18.33 11.83
N THR A 1068 -45.41 -17.30 12.51
CA THR A 1068 -45.48 -15.91 12.03
C THR A 1068 -44.19 -15.56 11.28
N GLY A 1069 -44.26 -15.43 9.96
CA GLY A 1069 -43.13 -15.05 9.12
C GLY A 1069 -43.07 -13.53 8.86
N TYR A 1070 -41.86 -12.99 8.78
CA TYR A 1070 -41.61 -11.55 8.64
C TYR A 1070 -40.83 -11.23 7.36
N SER A 1071 -41.12 -10.08 6.76
CA SER A 1071 -40.27 -9.51 5.70
C SER A 1071 -38.99 -8.92 6.31
N ASN A 1072 -38.13 -8.33 5.49
CA ASN A 1072 -36.88 -7.71 5.94
C ASN A 1072 -37.10 -6.37 6.69
N GLY A 1073 -38.35 -5.86 6.76
CA GLY A 1073 -38.71 -4.61 7.46
C GLY A 1073 -39.05 -3.44 6.53
N PRO A 1074 -39.75 -2.40 7.03
CA PRO A 1074 -40.30 -1.32 6.20
C PRO A 1074 -39.26 -0.39 5.56
N ARG A 1075 -38.05 -0.27 6.14
CA ARG A 1075 -36.94 0.53 5.57
C ARG A 1075 -36.41 -0.02 4.23
N PHE A 1076 -36.76 -1.26 3.85
CA PHE A 1076 -36.27 -1.91 2.62
C PHE A 1076 -37.26 -1.95 1.45
N VAL A 1077 -38.42 -1.29 1.56
CA VAL A 1077 -39.49 -1.31 0.51
C VAL A 1077 -39.20 -0.32 -0.64
N LEU A 1078 -38.08 0.42 -0.58
CA LEU A 1078 -37.72 1.50 -1.51
C LEU A 1078 -36.62 1.13 -2.54
N SER A 1079 -36.26 -0.15 -2.69
CA SER A 1079 -35.39 -0.59 -3.79
C SER A 1079 -36.19 -0.75 -5.09
N GLY A 1080 -35.78 -0.05 -6.16
CA GLY A 1080 -36.61 0.29 -7.32
C GLY A 1080 -37.04 -0.81 -8.30
N ASP A 1081 -36.71 -2.08 -8.09
CA ASP A 1081 -37.09 -3.19 -8.98
C ASP A 1081 -38.03 -4.18 -8.27
N ALA A 1082 -39.29 -4.21 -8.72
CA ALA A 1082 -40.42 -4.98 -8.18
C ALA A 1082 -40.70 -4.74 -6.68
N VAL A 1083 -41.81 -4.05 -6.37
CA VAL A 1083 -42.27 -3.83 -4.99
C VAL A 1083 -42.74 -5.15 -4.37
N GLU A 1084 -41.81 -5.92 -3.81
CA GLU A 1084 -42.11 -7.16 -3.09
C GLU A 1084 -42.86 -6.83 -1.80
N HIS A 1085 -44.16 -7.12 -1.80
CA HIS A 1085 -45.05 -6.82 -0.69
C HIS A 1085 -44.58 -7.56 0.57
N ALA A 1086 -44.35 -6.81 1.65
CA ALA A 1086 -43.90 -7.31 2.93
C ALA A 1086 -44.85 -8.38 3.49
N ALA A 1087 -46.16 -8.22 3.31
CA ALA A 1087 -47.15 -9.22 3.69
C ALA A 1087 -46.96 -10.54 2.92
N THR A 1088 -46.62 -10.47 1.63
CA THR A 1088 -46.36 -11.64 0.77
C THR A 1088 -45.06 -12.35 1.16
N VAL A 1089 -43.95 -11.62 1.34
CA VAL A 1089 -42.65 -12.21 1.72
C VAL A 1089 -42.71 -12.85 3.11
N GLY A 1090 -43.39 -12.20 4.06
CA GLY A 1090 -43.62 -12.79 5.39
C GLY A 1090 -44.47 -14.06 5.33
N ARG A 1091 -45.51 -14.10 4.48
CA ARG A 1091 -46.36 -15.28 4.29
C ARG A 1091 -45.56 -16.45 3.69
N GLN A 1092 -44.81 -16.22 2.62
CA GLN A 1092 -44.01 -17.26 1.95
C GLN A 1092 -43.01 -17.93 2.90
N ARG A 1093 -42.36 -17.13 3.76
CA ARG A 1093 -41.46 -17.64 4.81
C ARG A 1093 -42.20 -18.45 5.88
N ALA A 1094 -43.39 -18.03 6.27
CA ALA A 1094 -44.23 -18.78 7.21
C ALA A 1094 -44.68 -20.12 6.63
N GLU A 1095 -45.04 -20.14 5.34
CA GLU A 1095 -45.45 -21.34 4.60
C GLU A 1095 -44.28 -22.33 4.47
N ALA A 1096 -43.09 -21.87 4.07
CA ALA A 1096 -41.90 -22.71 3.97
C ALA A 1096 -41.49 -23.36 5.31
N VAL A 1097 -41.63 -22.65 6.43
CA VAL A 1097 -41.37 -23.22 7.78
C VAL A 1097 -42.50 -24.17 8.22
N ARG A 1098 -43.77 -23.84 7.95
CA ARG A 1098 -44.92 -24.74 8.21
C ARG A 1098 -44.73 -26.08 7.50
N ASP A 1099 -44.40 -26.04 6.21
CA ASP A 1099 -44.36 -27.25 5.37
C ASP A 1099 -43.16 -28.14 5.75
N LEU A 1100 -41.98 -27.54 5.97
CA LEU A 1100 -40.81 -28.27 6.49
C LEU A 1100 -41.07 -28.87 7.87
N LEU A 1101 -41.79 -28.17 8.75
CA LEU A 1101 -42.15 -28.69 10.08
C LEU A 1101 -43.16 -29.84 10.00
N LEU A 1102 -44.15 -29.78 9.09
CA LEU A 1102 -45.13 -30.84 8.88
C LEU A 1102 -44.51 -32.11 8.27
N ASP A 1103 -43.58 -31.96 7.32
CA ASP A 1103 -42.84 -33.08 6.74
C ASP A 1103 -41.95 -33.80 7.76
N GLU A 1104 -41.30 -33.04 8.64
CA GLU A 1104 -40.49 -33.63 9.72
C GLU A 1104 -41.36 -34.20 10.85
N ILE A 1105 -42.50 -33.58 11.19
CA ILE A 1105 -43.53 -34.21 12.07
C ILE A 1105 -43.97 -35.57 11.49
N ARG A 1106 -44.15 -35.67 10.17
CA ARG A 1106 -44.50 -36.94 9.50
C ARG A 1106 -43.40 -38.00 9.70
N ARG A 1107 -42.14 -37.65 9.47
CA ARG A 1107 -40.99 -38.52 9.76
C ARG A 1107 -40.94 -38.93 11.25
N GLN A 1108 -41.15 -38.00 12.17
CA GLN A 1108 -41.11 -38.28 13.60
C GLN A 1108 -42.27 -39.19 14.05
N LEU A 1109 -43.45 -39.13 13.41
CA LEU A 1109 -44.53 -40.09 13.62
C LEU A 1109 -44.18 -41.50 13.11
N GLU A 1110 -43.53 -41.61 11.95
CA GLU A 1110 -43.01 -42.89 11.43
C GLU A 1110 -41.97 -43.51 12.37
N LEU A 1111 -41.08 -42.68 12.93
CA LEU A 1111 -40.07 -43.11 13.93
C LEU A 1111 -40.67 -43.49 15.30
N ASN A 1112 -41.92 -43.10 15.59
CA ASN A 1112 -42.62 -43.37 16.86
C ASN A 1112 -43.81 -44.34 16.68
N GLU A 1113 -43.75 -45.23 15.67
CA GLU A 1113 -44.86 -46.08 15.22
C GLU A 1113 -45.61 -46.80 16.36
N GLN A 1114 -44.90 -47.38 17.35
CA GLN A 1114 -45.55 -48.04 18.49
C GLN A 1114 -46.39 -47.07 19.34
N ALA A 1115 -45.87 -45.86 19.64
CA ALA A 1115 -46.64 -44.86 20.38
C ALA A 1115 -47.84 -44.33 19.56
N VAL A 1116 -47.74 -44.32 18.22
CA VAL A 1116 -48.89 -44.04 17.33
C VAL A 1116 -49.94 -45.15 17.43
N ARG A 1117 -49.55 -46.43 17.49
CA ARG A 1117 -50.49 -47.56 17.72
C ARG A 1117 -51.15 -47.49 19.09
N ASP A 1118 -50.38 -47.26 20.16
CA ASP A 1118 -50.90 -47.09 21.53
C ASP A 1118 -51.95 -45.96 21.61
N VAL A 1119 -51.75 -44.85 20.90
CA VAL A 1119 -52.75 -43.76 20.80
C VAL A 1119 -53.94 -44.17 19.94
N ALA A 1120 -53.73 -44.92 18.85
CA ALA A 1120 -54.81 -45.36 17.96
C ALA A 1120 -55.81 -46.28 18.67
N GLU A 1121 -55.35 -47.15 19.58
CA GLU A 1121 -56.21 -48.01 20.40
C GLU A 1121 -57.08 -47.20 21.38
N VAL A 1122 -56.52 -46.15 21.99
CA VAL A 1122 -57.24 -45.28 22.94
C VAL A 1122 -58.20 -44.31 22.22
N ARG A 1123 -57.80 -43.78 21.06
CA ARG A 1123 -58.53 -42.74 20.31
C ARG A 1123 -59.51 -43.31 19.27
N GLY A 1124 -59.39 -44.59 18.92
CA GLY A 1124 -60.16 -45.24 17.85
C GLY A 1124 -59.72 -44.84 16.43
N GLY A 1125 -58.51 -44.31 16.27
CA GLY A 1125 -57.99 -43.85 14.98
C GLY A 1125 -56.53 -43.40 15.05
N THR A 1126 -55.76 -43.73 14.00
CA THR A 1126 -54.32 -43.42 13.92
C THR A 1126 -54.02 -41.92 13.88
N VAL A 1127 -52.87 -41.53 14.44
CA VAL A 1127 -52.38 -40.15 14.44
C VAL A 1127 -51.63 -39.87 13.14
N ARG A 1128 -51.86 -38.70 12.54
CA ARG A 1128 -51.18 -38.24 11.34
C ARG A 1128 -50.53 -36.88 11.55
N ALA A 1129 -49.65 -36.46 10.63
CA ALA A 1129 -49.07 -35.11 10.67
C ALA A 1129 -50.18 -34.05 10.57
N GLU A 1130 -51.28 -34.36 9.89
CA GLU A 1130 -52.42 -33.47 9.70
C GLU A 1130 -53.32 -33.33 10.96
N ASP A 1131 -53.11 -34.11 12.02
CA ASP A 1131 -53.69 -33.83 13.36
C ASP A 1131 -53.01 -32.62 14.03
N PHE A 1132 -51.74 -32.37 13.73
CA PHE A 1132 -50.97 -31.27 14.31
C PHE A 1132 -51.31 -29.97 13.56
N THR A 1133 -52.11 -29.11 14.21
CA THR A 1133 -52.61 -27.88 13.57
C THR A 1133 -51.52 -26.81 13.50
N VAL A 1134 -50.73 -26.82 12.43
CA VAL A 1134 -49.71 -25.80 12.13
C VAL A 1134 -50.27 -24.75 11.15
N THR A 1135 -50.38 -23.52 11.62
CA THR A 1135 -50.88 -22.35 10.87
C THR A 1135 -49.73 -21.45 10.44
N ALA A 1136 -49.88 -20.78 9.29
CA ALA A 1136 -48.88 -19.86 8.74
C ALA A 1136 -49.49 -18.46 8.59
N GLU A 1137 -48.86 -17.46 9.21
CA GLU A 1137 -49.30 -16.06 9.23
C GLU A 1137 -48.16 -15.12 8.83
N SER A 1138 -48.51 -13.94 8.31
CA SER A 1138 -47.52 -12.90 7.98
C SER A 1138 -47.54 -11.79 9.02
N GLY A 1139 -46.40 -11.56 9.67
CA GLY A 1139 -46.14 -10.36 10.47
C GLY A 1139 -45.71 -9.16 9.62
N GLY A 1140 -45.48 -9.35 8.31
CA GLY A 1140 -45.22 -8.26 7.37
C GLY A 1140 -46.49 -7.45 7.08
N ARG A 1141 -46.38 -6.12 7.09
CA ARG A 1141 -47.44 -5.20 6.67
C ARG A 1141 -46.96 -4.38 5.48
N ASP A 1142 -47.79 -4.31 4.46
CA ASP A 1142 -47.54 -3.47 3.29
C ASP A 1142 -47.84 -2.01 3.65
N ILE A 1143 -46.95 -1.11 3.24
CA ILE A 1143 -47.18 0.34 3.38
C ILE A 1143 -48.13 0.73 2.24
N GLY A 1144 -49.35 1.15 2.58
CA GLY A 1144 -50.30 1.66 1.59
C GLY A 1144 -49.70 2.85 0.82
N THR A 1145 -49.92 2.90 -0.50
CA THR A 1145 -49.42 3.99 -1.34
C THR A 1145 -49.89 5.34 -0.83
N VAL A 1146 -48.95 6.15 -0.36
CA VAL A 1146 -49.20 7.54 0.07
C VAL A 1146 -49.77 8.31 -1.10
N GLY A 1147 -50.90 8.99 -0.89
CA GLY A 1147 -51.51 9.85 -1.90
C GLY A 1147 -50.63 11.07 -2.22
N PRO A 1148 -50.90 11.80 -3.32
CA PRO A 1148 -50.20 13.05 -3.59
C PRO A 1148 -50.45 14.05 -2.45
N VAL A 1149 -49.40 14.38 -1.71
CA VAL A 1149 -49.46 15.32 -0.57
C VAL A 1149 -49.90 16.70 -1.06
N ASP A 1150 -50.91 17.28 -0.41
CA ASP A 1150 -51.35 18.63 -0.73
C ASP A 1150 -50.30 19.66 -0.26
N GLY A 1151 -49.63 20.29 -1.23
CA GLY A 1151 -48.54 21.23 -1.04
C GLY A 1151 -48.90 22.49 -0.26
N ALA A 1152 -50.18 22.72 0.05
CA ALA A 1152 -50.61 23.82 0.91
C ALA A 1152 -50.57 23.50 2.42
N THR A 1153 -50.55 22.23 2.84
CA THR A 1153 -50.76 21.87 4.27
C THR A 1153 -49.84 20.78 4.84
N GLY A 1154 -49.08 20.06 4.03
CA GLY A 1154 -47.96 19.22 4.51
C GLY A 1154 -48.35 18.07 5.43
N ARG A 1155 -49.53 17.45 5.22
CA ARG A 1155 -49.91 16.16 5.82
C ARG A 1155 -50.29 15.15 4.75
N ALA A 1156 -50.04 13.88 5.05
CA ALA A 1156 -50.47 12.72 4.27
C ALA A 1156 -51.91 12.30 4.62
#